data_AF-A0A2V6BJ14-F1
#
_entry.id   AF-A0A2V6BJ14-F1
#
_cell.length_a   1.000
_cell.length_b   1.000
_cell.length_c   1.000
_cell.angle_alpha   90.00
_cell.angle_beta   90.00
_cell.angle_gamma   90.00
#
_symmetry.space_group_name_H-M   'P 1'
#
loop_
_entity.id
_entity.type
_entity.pdbx_description
1 polymer ?
#
loop_
_entity_poly.entity_id
_entity_poly.type
_entity_poly.pdbx_seq_one_letter_code
_entity_poly.pdbx_strand_id
1 'polypeptide(L)'
;INSALKNVGSTVLLRERHRNQRDNSILQLAGDIVGGRIKQLFILGANPVFNAPRSLAYDSTSKTWVDWPELQKKVPDVIRLGYYEDETSPLSRWNLPASHFLESWGDALSSEGHYLAIQPMILPLFGGFSELDLLNAVMGKPKVDGPELVQETFQASKPNGDPATAWSKFLHDGFASHIVLRDQPPAFNGNTAGGIAHNLWSPPGPGPTPESPEIVLVRDYSLDDGRYINNSWLQEMPDPITKLTWDNAALISPRYAKTLGVETGDLIQITVKDVVPTTPPAVEGKPTPTPAPPPTARELEIAVLISPGHADNSITIPLGYGRDSLNSVGEHSGFNGYLLRTASNPHYIVADGKAIASIAVKKVGRKYPLSITQDHFSIEGRGLVREATLEHYREDNEFVKKIAGDDELPPQLPSIYRHPPLQSAQQWGMTIDLNTCTGCSACVIACQAENNVPVVGKLEVAHGRAMHWLRIDRYYASERGYDQDKGQLPEDPELVHEPMMCQHCENAPCETVCPVNATIHSEDGLNVMAYNRCVGTRYCANNCPFKVRRFNFFDYNQRPVGKKKIAGALNIYKEYFAPFTEKGAPDTIKLSKNPNVTVRMRGVMEKCTFCVQRIEEAKIAAHVRAGASGDDLRIPRDSFTTACAQACPNEAIVFGNIRDPESKVSKMKLQDRNYRLLQYLNVNTRVSYLARIRNPNPKMPDARKIGIASPNEKEEAKE
;
A
#
# COMPACT_ATOMS: atom_id res chain seq x y z
N ILE A 1 4.59 29.87 7.68
CA ILE A 1 4.72 29.80 6.20
C ILE A 1 3.36 29.96 5.51
N ASN A 2 2.41 29.02 5.62
CA ASN A 2 1.10 29.11 4.93
C ASN A 2 0.33 30.42 5.16
N SER A 3 0.31 30.93 6.40
CA SER A 3 -0.30 32.25 6.69
C SER A 3 0.43 33.39 6.00
N ALA A 4 1.77 33.41 6.02
CA ALA A 4 2.58 34.44 5.35
C ALA A 4 2.40 34.44 3.82
N LEU A 5 2.19 33.26 3.23
CA LEU A 5 1.89 33.10 1.80
C LEU A 5 0.41 33.35 1.45
N LYS A 6 -0.44 33.70 2.43
CA LYS A 6 -1.89 33.90 2.27
C LYS A 6 -2.63 32.67 1.73
N ASN A 7 -2.14 31.47 2.04
CA ASN A 7 -2.77 30.21 1.64
C ASN A 7 -4.01 29.87 2.48
N VAL A 8 -4.11 30.42 3.68
CA VAL A 8 -5.20 30.09 4.62
C VAL A 8 -6.50 30.72 4.14
N GLY A 9 -7.54 29.89 3.97
CA GLY A 9 -8.81 30.27 3.37
C GLY A 9 -8.85 30.20 1.84
N SER A 10 -7.72 29.94 1.18
CA SER A 10 -7.65 29.71 -0.28
C SER A 10 -7.34 28.25 -0.60
N THR A 11 -6.21 27.73 -0.12
CA THR A 11 -5.77 26.35 -0.34
C THR A 11 -5.64 25.54 0.95
N VAL A 12 -5.48 26.22 2.09
CA VAL A 12 -5.49 25.61 3.42
C VAL A 12 -6.78 26.01 4.13
N LEU A 13 -7.69 25.06 4.30
CA LEU A 13 -8.95 25.25 5.01
C LEU A 13 -8.81 24.77 6.46
N LEU A 14 -9.21 25.61 7.41
CA LEU A 14 -9.24 25.26 8.82
C LEU A 14 -10.66 24.88 9.19
N ARG A 15 -10.89 23.60 9.50
CA ARG A 15 -12.20 23.09 9.90
C ARG A 15 -12.20 22.75 11.37
N GLU A 16 -13.25 23.17 12.06
CA GLU A 16 -13.47 22.74 13.44
C GLU A 16 -13.90 21.27 13.42
N ARG A 17 -13.06 20.40 13.98
CA ARG A 17 -13.49 19.07 14.40
C ARG A 17 -13.93 19.16 15.85
N HIS A 18 -15.12 18.65 16.14
CA HIS A 18 -15.52 18.37 17.52
C HIS A 18 -14.56 17.34 18.11
N ARG A 19 -13.56 17.80 18.87
CA ARG A 19 -12.76 16.94 19.73
C ARG A 19 -13.46 16.83 21.06
N ASN A 20 -13.48 15.63 21.63
CA ASN A 20 -13.93 15.46 22.99
C ASN A 20 -12.89 16.13 23.90
N GLN A 21 -13.30 17.12 24.69
CA GLN A 21 -12.38 17.89 25.55
C GLN A 21 -11.72 17.02 26.65
N ARG A 22 -12.14 15.75 26.78
CA ARG A 22 -11.66 14.78 27.76
C ARG A 22 -10.64 13.77 27.20
N ASP A 23 -10.11 13.98 26.00
CA ASP A 23 -9.11 13.08 25.42
C ASP A 23 -7.79 13.15 26.22
N ASN A 24 -7.48 12.06 26.93
CA ASN A 24 -6.22 11.91 27.65
C ASN A 24 -5.18 11.21 26.78
N SER A 25 -3.91 11.61 26.93
CA SER A 25 -2.80 10.93 26.28
C SER A 25 -2.55 9.55 26.87
N ILE A 26 -1.95 8.65 26.09
CA ILE A 26 -1.53 7.32 26.56
C ILE A 26 -0.53 7.40 27.74
N LEU A 27 0.27 8.47 27.81
CA LEU A 27 1.19 8.73 28.93
C LEU A 27 0.44 9.05 30.22
N GLN A 28 -0.61 9.87 30.15
CA GLN A 28 -1.48 10.15 31.29
C GLN A 28 -2.17 8.87 31.76
N LEU A 29 -2.73 8.09 30.83
CA LEU A 29 -3.34 6.80 31.15
C LEU A 29 -2.34 5.85 31.84
N ALA A 30 -1.11 5.76 31.33
CA ALA A 30 -0.05 4.95 31.94
C ALA A 30 0.26 5.41 33.38
N GLY A 31 0.39 6.71 33.62
CA GLY A 31 0.57 7.27 34.96
C GLY A 31 -0.62 7.02 35.89
N ASP A 32 -1.85 7.05 35.38
CA ASP A 32 -3.06 6.74 36.13
C ASP A 32 -3.14 5.26 36.52
N ILE A 33 -2.72 4.36 35.62
CA ILE A 33 -2.61 2.91 35.89
C ILE A 33 -1.55 2.64 36.97
N VAL A 34 -0.35 3.23 36.84
CA VAL A 34 0.71 3.10 37.87
C VAL A 34 0.23 3.62 39.22
N GLY A 35 -0.50 4.74 39.22
CA GLY A 35 -1.13 5.29 40.42
C GLY A 35 -2.33 4.52 40.94
N GLY A 36 -2.72 3.40 40.33
CA GLY A 36 -3.84 2.55 40.77
C GLY A 36 -5.22 3.20 40.64
N ARG A 37 -5.34 4.29 39.87
CA ARG A 37 -6.58 5.05 39.65
C ARG A 37 -7.52 4.37 38.66
N ILE A 38 -7.00 3.56 37.76
CA ILE A 38 -7.78 2.81 36.78
C ILE A 38 -8.17 1.45 37.38
N LYS A 39 -9.49 1.18 37.45
CA LYS A 39 -10.04 -0.10 37.92
C LYS A 39 -10.52 -1.00 36.80
N GLN A 40 -11.03 -0.38 35.73
CA GLN A 40 -11.51 -1.06 34.55
C GLN A 40 -10.96 -0.33 33.31
N LEU A 41 -10.52 -1.10 32.31
CA LEU A 41 -9.95 -0.57 31.07
C LEU A 41 -10.66 -1.21 29.87
N PHE A 42 -11.23 -0.37 29.01
CA PHE A 42 -11.81 -0.79 27.73
C PHE A 42 -10.83 -0.46 26.60
N ILE A 43 -10.49 -1.46 25.79
CA ILE A 43 -9.61 -1.32 24.61
C ILE A 43 -10.43 -1.64 23.37
N LEU A 44 -10.76 -0.62 22.58
CA LEU A 44 -11.56 -0.73 21.36
C LEU A 44 -10.63 -0.72 20.13
N GLY A 45 -10.55 -1.84 19.41
CA GLY A 45 -9.86 -1.97 18.11
C GLY A 45 -8.32 -1.87 18.10
N ALA A 46 -7.70 -1.27 19.12
CA ALA A 46 -6.24 -1.05 19.19
C ALA A 46 -5.48 -2.29 19.67
N ASN A 47 -4.18 -2.43 19.37
CA ASN A 47 -3.30 -3.48 19.93
C ASN A 47 -2.09 -2.87 20.67
N PRO A 48 -2.31 -2.28 21.85
CA PRO A 48 -1.29 -1.51 22.55
C PRO A 48 -0.13 -2.33 23.11
N VAL A 49 -0.29 -3.64 23.35
CA VAL A 49 0.85 -4.50 23.71
C VAL A 49 1.89 -4.55 22.60
N PHE A 50 1.43 -4.56 21.34
CA PHE A 50 2.31 -4.55 20.17
C PHE A 50 2.79 -3.14 19.82
N ASN A 51 1.86 -2.20 19.65
CA ASN A 51 2.16 -0.93 19.01
C ASN A 51 2.39 0.23 19.97
N ALA A 52 2.10 0.15 21.28
CA ALA A 52 2.32 1.30 22.16
C ALA A 52 3.81 1.70 22.21
N PRO A 53 4.14 2.99 22.37
CA PRO A 53 5.51 3.42 22.60
C PRO A 53 6.12 2.73 23.83
N ARG A 54 7.44 2.51 23.81
CA ARG A 54 8.22 2.02 24.95
C ARG A 54 8.40 3.13 25.98
N SER A 55 8.66 2.70 27.22
CA SER A 55 8.94 3.56 28.38
C SER A 55 7.81 4.56 28.67
N LEU A 56 6.58 4.05 28.85
CA LEU A 56 5.37 4.88 28.99
C LEU A 56 5.26 5.59 30.34
N ALA A 57 5.63 4.92 31.43
CA ALA A 57 5.58 5.49 32.77
C ALA A 57 6.73 4.97 33.62
N TYR A 58 7.14 5.76 34.61
CA TYR A 58 8.11 5.33 35.60
C TYR A 58 7.38 4.80 36.84
N ASP A 59 7.65 3.56 37.23
CA ASP A 59 7.12 2.96 38.45
C ASP A 59 8.14 3.15 39.58
N SER A 60 7.81 4.04 40.52
CA SER A 60 8.67 4.36 41.67
C SER A 60 8.93 3.16 42.59
N THR A 61 8.05 2.15 42.57
CA THR A 61 8.15 0.96 43.42
C THR A 61 9.18 -0.01 42.86
N SER A 62 9.09 -0.31 41.56
CA SER A 62 10.02 -1.19 40.85
C SER A 62 11.27 -0.48 40.35
N LYS A 63 11.31 0.86 40.46
CA LYS A 63 12.41 1.74 40.04
C LYS A 63 12.80 1.53 38.57
N THR A 64 11.82 1.28 37.72
CA THR A 64 12.03 1.04 36.29
C THR A 64 10.93 1.69 35.45
N TRP A 65 11.24 1.91 34.18
CA TRP A 65 10.24 2.27 33.18
C TRP A 65 9.38 1.05 32.86
N VAL A 66 8.07 1.26 32.84
CA VAL A 66 7.08 0.23 32.53
C VAL A 66 6.49 0.45 31.14
N ASP A 67 6.44 -0.64 30.38
CA ASP A 67 5.79 -0.71 29.08
C ASP A 67 4.32 -1.14 29.24
N TRP A 68 3.55 -1.04 28.16
CA TRP A 68 2.14 -1.40 28.15
C TRP A 68 1.81 -2.81 28.69
N PRO A 69 2.56 -3.88 28.37
CA PRO A 69 2.25 -5.22 28.88
C PRO A 69 2.21 -5.27 30.41
N GLU A 70 3.13 -4.57 31.07
CA GLU A 70 3.20 -4.50 32.53
C GLU A 70 2.14 -3.57 33.13
N LEU A 71 1.77 -2.51 32.41
CA LEU A 71 0.65 -1.64 32.79
C LEU A 71 -0.67 -2.40 32.76
N GLN A 72 -0.93 -3.15 31.70
CA GLN A 72 -2.19 -3.88 31.53
C GLN A 72 -2.38 -4.92 32.64
N LYS A 73 -1.32 -5.63 33.05
CA LYS A 73 -1.34 -6.58 34.18
C LYS A 73 -1.71 -5.93 35.53
N LYS A 74 -1.49 -4.62 35.70
CA LYS A 74 -1.85 -3.88 36.93
C LYS A 74 -3.34 -3.52 36.99
N VAL A 75 -4.07 -3.58 35.87
CA VAL A 75 -5.49 -3.24 35.83
C VAL A 75 -6.33 -4.49 36.16
N PRO A 76 -7.21 -4.45 37.19
CA PRO A 76 -7.97 -5.63 37.62
C PRO A 76 -8.94 -6.20 36.58
N ASP A 77 -9.55 -5.34 35.76
CA ASP A 77 -10.55 -5.72 34.78
C ASP A 77 -10.28 -5.05 33.43
N VAL A 78 -9.82 -5.83 32.47
CA VAL A 78 -9.49 -5.35 31.12
C VAL A 78 -10.42 -6.01 30.12
N ILE A 79 -11.16 -5.19 29.38
CA ILE A 79 -12.11 -5.59 28.34
C ILE A 79 -11.56 -5.14 27.00
N ARG A 80 -11.34 -6.10 26.11
CA ARG A 80 -10.87 -5.87 24.76
C ARG A 80 -11.98 -6.18 23.76
N LEU A 81 -12.17 -5.30 22.78
CA LEU A 81 -12.96 -5.54 21.59
C LEU A 81 -12.03 -5.54 20.38
N GLY A 82 -11.91 -6.66 19.67
CA GLY A 82 -10.97 -6.79 18.54
C GLY A 82 -11.38 -7.85 17.51
N TYR A 83 -10.89 -7.70 16.28
CA TYR A 83 -11.14 -8.64 15.18
C TYR A 83 -10.37 -9.95 15.32
N TYR A 84 -9.23 -9.90 16.00
CA TYR A 84 -8.33 -11.02 16.19
C TYR A 84 -8.02 -11.15 17.67
N GLU A 85 -7.80 -12.39 18.11
CA GLU A 85 -6.93 -12.58 19.26
C GLU A 85 -5.55 -12.05 18.87
N ASP A 86 -4.88 -11.31 19.74
CA ASP A 86 -3.54 -10.76 19.48
C ASP A 86 -2.71 -10.58 20.75
N GLU A 87 -1.56 -9.92 20.65
CA GLU A 87 -0.64 -9.68 21.77
C GLU A 87 -1.35 -9.07 22.99
N THR A 88 -2.42 -8.28 22.78
CA THR A 88 -3.20 -7.67 23.86
C THR A 88 -4.21 -8.64 24.47
N SER A 89 -4.69 -9.63 23.72
CA SER A 89 -5.74 -10.55 24.16
C SER A 89 -5.36 -11.43 25.37
N PRO A 90 -4.18 -12.07 25.46
CA PRO A 90 -3.78 -12.88 26.62
C PRO A 90 -3.68 -12.08 27.93
N LEU A 91 -3.51 -10.76 27.84
CA LEU A 91 -3.43 -9.86 28.99
C LEU A 91 -4.79 -9.23 29.34
N SER A 92 -5.85 -9.56 28.60
CA SER A 92 -7.20 -9.06 28.85
C SER A 92 -8.02 -10.11 29.59
N ARG A 93 -8.88 -9.65 30.51
CA ARG A 93 -9.83 -10.54 31.19
C ARG A 93 -10.96 -10.96 30.26
N TRP A 94 -11.44 -10.01 29.46
CA TRP A 94 -12.46 -10.23 28.45
C TRP A 94 -11.90 -9.91 27.07
N ASN A 95 -12.11 -10.80 26.12
CA ASN A 95 -11.80 -10.59 24.72
C ASN A 95 -13.09 -10.80 23.91
N LEU A 96 -13.73 -9.71 23.52
CA LEU A 96 -14.97 -9.68 22.77
C LEU A 96 -14.66 -9.67 21.27
N PRO A 97 -15.32 -10.53 20.46
CA PRO A 97 -15.15 -10.52 19.02
C PRO A 97 -15.79 -9.26 18.44
N ALA A 98 -14.99 -8.42 17.77
CA ALA A 98 -15.50 -7.25 17.06
C ALA A 98 -16.17 -7.67 15.74
N SER A 99 -17.33 -7.07 15.43
CA SER A 99 -17.95 -7.21 14.10
C SER A 99 -17.26 -6.28 13.10
N HIS A 100 -17.00 -6.79 11.89
CA HIS A 100 -16.41 -5.99 10.83
C HIS A 100 -17.38 -4.86 10.43
N PHE A 101 -16.89 -3.77 9.86
CA PHE A 101 -17.77 -2.66 9.44
C PHE A 101 -18.80 -3.09 8.37
N LEU A 102 -18.54 -4.20 7.66
CA LEU A 102 -19.49 -4.80 6.71
C LEU A 102 -20.57 -5.67 7.39
N GLU A 103 -20.47 -5.88 8.69
CA GLU A 103 -21.36 -6.73 9.50
C GLU A 103 -22.17 -5.94 10.52
N SER A 104 -21.95 -4.62 10.62
CA SER A 104 -22.59 -3.78 11.63
C SER A 104 -23.05 -2.45 11.05
N TRP A 105 -24.13 -1.92 11.61
CA TRP A 105 -24.52 -0.54 11.40
C TRP A 105 -23.55 0.40 12.10
N GLY A 106 -23.21 1.48 11.42
CA GLY A 106 -22.40 2.55 12.01
C GLY A 106 -22.48 3.83 11.20
N ASP A 107 -21.80 4.85 11.70
CA ASP A 107 -21.56 6.10 11.00
C ASP A 107 -20.08 6.46 11.09
N ALA A 108 -19.62 7.34 10.19
CA ALA A 108 -18.25 7.83 10.21
C ALA A 108 -18.20 9.29 9.76
N LEU A 109 -17.13 9.97 10.17
CA LEU A 109 -16.80 11.30 9.67
C LEU A 109 -15.48 11.23 8.90
N SER A 110 -15.52 11.61 7.62
CA SER A 110 -14.32 11.63 6.78
C SER A 110 -13.29 12.66 7.27
N SER A 111 -12.06 12.60 6.76
CA SER A 111 -11.04 13.64 6.98
C SER A 111 -11.52 15.02 6.54
N GLU A 112 -12.32 15.08 5.48
CA GLU A 112 -12.92 16.30 4.95
C GLU A 112 -14.16 16.76 5.73
N GLY A 113 -14.73 15.89 6.59
CA GLY A 113 -15.91 16.23 7.38
C GLY A 113 -17.25 15.81 6.78
N HIS A 114 -17.25 14.93 5.77
CA HIS A 114 -18.47 14.31 5.28
C HIS A 114 -18.94 13.26 6.29
N TYR A 115 -20.21 13.31 6.66
CA TYR A 115 -20.82 12.31 7.53
C TYR A 115 -21.36 11.15 6.68
N LEU A 116 -20.88 9.94 6.95
CA LEU A 116 -21.03 8.76 6.10
C LEU A 116 -21.85 7.68 6.80
N ALA A 117 -22.66 6.97 6.04
CA ALA A 117 -23.35 5.77 6.49
C ALA A 117 -22.46 4.54 6.36
N ILE A 118 -22.38 3.72 7.40
CA ILE A 118 -21.83 2.36 7.31
C ILE A 118 -23.01 1.39 7.28
N GLN A 119 -23.18 0.71 6.15
CA GLN A 119 -24.24 -0.26 5.92
C GLN A 119 -23.69 -1.69 6.02
N PRO A 120 -24.29 -2.55 6.86
CA PRO A 120 -23.94 -3.97 6.86
C PRO A 120 -24.35 -4.62 5.54
N MET A 121 -23.41 -5.29 4.88
CA MET A 121 -23.61 -6.05 3.64
C MET A 121 -23.91 -7.53 3.91
N ILE A 122 -23.70 -7.98 5.16
CA ILE A 122 -23.96 -9.34 5.62
C ILE A 122 -24.27 -9.31 7.12
N LEU A 123 -25.01 -10.31 7.63
CA LEU A 123 -25.16 -10.51 9.07
C LEU A 123 -23.82 -10.95 9.69
N PRO A 124 -23.53 -10.60 10.96
CA PRO A 124 -22.30 -11.01 11.64
C PRO A 124 -22.06 -12.52 11.56
N LEU A 125 -20.97 -12.94 10.89
CA LEU A 125 -20.69 -14.36 10.66
C LEU A 125 -20.46 -15.14 11.96
N PHE A 126 -19.91 -14.47 12.97
CA PHE A 126 -19.54 -15.04 14.26
C PHE A 126 -20.29 -14.42 15.44
N GLY A 127 -21.36 -13.65 15.19
CA GLY A 127 -22.15 -13.01 16.25
C GLY A 127 -21.40 -11.92 17.04
N GLY A 128 -20.45 -11.22 16.40
CA GLY A 128 -19.62 -10.18 17.03
C GLY A 128 -20.38 -8.95 17.53
N PHE A 129 -19.66 -8.07 18.23
CA PHE A 129 -20.13 -6.77 18.74
C PHE A 129 -19.50 -5.63 17.95
N SER A 130 -20.28 -4.64 17.56
CA SER A 130 -19.73 -3.37 17.09
C SER A 130 -19.22 -2.54 18.28
N GLU A 131 -18.42 -1.51 18.01
CA GLU A 131 -18.06 -0.52 19.04
C GLU A 131 -19.30 0.15 19.64
N LEU A 132 -20.32 0.42 18.80
CA LEU A 132 -21.59 1.01 19.23
C LEU A 132 -22.35 0.07 20.17
N ASP A 133 -22.41 -1.23 19.87
CA ASP A 133 -23.08 -2.22 20.72
C ASP A 133 -22.44 -2.28 22.11
N LEU A 134 -21.10 -2.29 22.15
CA LEU A 134 -20.37 -2.33 23.41
C LEU A 134 -20.58 -1.05 24.23
N LEU A 135 -20.50 0.12 23.60
CA LEU A 135 -20.75 1.39 24.28
C LEU A 135 -22.19 1.50 24.77
N ASN A 136 -23.16 1.03 23.99
CA ASN A 136 -24.57 0.97 24.37
C ASN A 136 -24.78 0.03 25.58
N ALA A 137 -24.11 -1.14 25.58
CA ALA A 137 -24.13 -2.07 26.70
C ALA A 137 -23.48 -1.49 27.97
N VAL A 138 -22.38 -0.72 27.84
CA VAL A 138 -21.77 0.00 28.98
C VAL A 138 -22.72 1.04 29.59
N MET A 139 -23.60 1.62 28.78
CA MET A 139 -24.68 2.49 29.25
C MET A 139 -25.86 1.74 29.89
N GLY A 140 -25.80 0.41 30.00
CA GLY A 140 -26.87 -0.43 30.54
C GLY A 140 -28.06 -0.63 29.60
N LYS A 141 -27.91 -0.28 28.31
CA LYS A 141 -28.94 -0.48 27.29
C LYS A 141 -28.75 -1.86 26.61
N PRO A 142 -29.83 -2.50 26.15
CA PRO A 142 -29.74 -3.79 25.46
C PRO A 142 -29.05 -3.66 24.10
N LYS A 143 -28.42 -4.74 23.62
CA LYS A 143 -27.91 -4.82 22.25
C LYS A 143 -29.06 -4.57 21.26
N VAL A 144 -28.76 -3.85 20.18
CA VAL A 144 -29.69 -3.54 19.11
C VAL A 144 -29.19 -4.21 17.84
N ASP A 145 -30.07 -4.91 17.11
CA ASP A 145 -29.67 -5.61 15.88
C ASP A 145 -29.80 -4.74 14.62
N GLY A 146 -30.58 -3.66 14.68
CA GLY A 146 -30.87 -2.78 13.56
C GLY A 146 -30.09 -1.44 13.57
N PRO A 147 -30.50 -0.50 12.71
CA PRO A 147 -29.85 0.80 12.56
C PRO A 147 -30.24 1.80 13.64
N GLU A 148 -31.01 1.45 14.66
CA GLU A 148 -31.71 2.39 15.54
C GLU A 148 -30.74 3.36 16.25
N LEU A 149 -29.55 2.88 16.66
CA LEU A 149 -28.52 3.73 17.27
C LEU A 149 -27.99 4.80 16.29
N VAL A 150 -27.81 4.43 15.02
CA VAL A 150 -27.34 5.34 13.96
C VAL A 150 -28.48 6.25 13.50
N GLN A 151 -29.71 5.77 13.49
CA GLN A 151 -30.88 6.59 13.21
C GLN A 151 -31.07 7.66 14.29
N GLU A 152 -30.81 7.35 15.55
CA GLU A 152 -30.86 8.32 16.65
C GLU A 152 -29.85 9.45 16.43
N THR A 153 -28.58 9.13 16.13
CA THR A 153 -27.54 10.14 15.85
C THR A 153 -27.83 10.94 14.58
N PHE A 154 -28.28 10.27 13.51
CA PHE A 154 -28.67 10.92 12.27
C PHE A 154 -29.86 11.86 12.46
N GLN A 155 -30.91 11.47 13.18
CA GLN A 155 -32.06 12.33 13.47
C GLN A 155 -31.67 13.53 14.33
N ALA A 156 -30.75 13.36 15.28
CA ALA A 156 -30.21 14.47 16.07
C ALA A 156 -29.50 15.53 15.20
N SER A 157 -29.00 15.16 14.02
CA SER A 157 -28.44 16.09 13.03
C SER A 157 -29.49 16.97 12.33
N LYS A 158 -30.79 16.73 12.58
CA LYS A 158 -31.93 17.44 11.99
C LYS A 158 -31.90 17.43 10.44
N PRO A 159 -32.02 16.24 9.82
CA PRO A 159 -32.06 16.13 8.37
C PRO A 159 -33.26 16.88 7.78
N ASN A 160 -33.09 17.40 6.56
CA ASN A 160 -34.15 18.13 5.88
C ASN A 160 -35.24 17.16 5.37
N GLY A 161 -36.51 17.54 5.55
CA GLY A 161 -37.66 16.80 5.01
C GLY A 161 -38.18 15.70 5.94
N ASP A 162 -38.93 14.77 5.35
CA ASP A 162 -39.49 13.62 6.06
C ASP A 162 -38.37 12.67 6.55
N PRO A 163 -38.35 12.25 7.84
CA PRO A 163 -37.27 11.42 8.39
C PRO A 163 -37.04 10.11 7.65
N ALA A 164 -38.09 9.43 7.19
CA ALA A 164 -37.96 8.14 6.51
C ALA A 164 -37.31 8.34 5.12
N THR A 165 -37.79 9.34 4.38
CA THR A 165 -37.24 9.69 3.07
C THR A 165 -35.79 10.15 3.19
N ALA A 166 -35.47 10.97 4.19
CA ALA A 166 -34.11 11.45 4.44
C ALA A 166 -33.15 10.31 4.82
N TRP A 167 -33.61 9.37 5.64
CA TRP A 167 -32.84 8.17 5.99
C TRP A 167 -32.57 7.29 4.77
N SER A 168 -33.60 6.99 3.96
CA SER A 168 -33.43 6.21 2.73
C SER A 168 -32.46 6.88 1.75
N LYS A 169 -32.53 8.21 1.62
CA LYS A 169 -31.60 8.98 0.79
C LYS A 169 -30.17 8.93 1.34
N PHE A 170 -30.00 9.05 2.66
CA PHE A 170 -28.69 8.94 3.32
C PHE A 170 -28.03 7.58 3.07
N LEU A 171 -28.80 6.49 3.17
CA LEU A 171 -28.29 5.15 2.87
C LEU A 171 -28.01 4.97 1.37
N HIS A 172 -28.88 5.47 0.48
CA HIS A 172 -28.68 5.37 -0.96
C HIS A 172 -27.44 6.14 -1.44
N ASP A 173 -27.29 7.38 -0.99
CA ASP A 173 -26.19 8.26 -1.42
C ASP A 173 -24.88 7.95 -0.65
N GLY A 174 -24.98 7.35 0.55
CA GLY A 174 -23.87 6.96 1.42
C GLY A 174 -23.32 8.09 2.31
N PHE A 175 -23.78 9.33 2.14
CA PHE A 175 -23.37 10.47 2.94
C PHE A 175 -24.52 11.48 3.16
N ALA A 176 -24.41 12.27 4.23
CA ALA A 176 -25.40 13.29 4.58
C ALA A 176 -24.96 14.67 4.09
N SER A 177 -25.59 15.16 3.02
CA SER A 177 -25.21 16.44 2.40
C SER A 177 -25.53 17.69 3.24
N HIS A 178 -26.44 17.60 4.21
CA HIS A 178 -26.79 18.72 5.10
C HIS A 178 -25.79 18.91 6.25
N ILE A 179 -24.94 17.91 6.52
CA ILE A 179 -23.92 17.99 7.55
C ILE A 179 -22.63 18.50 6.91
N VAL A 180 -22.33 19.78 7.16
CA VAL A 180 -21.11 20.43 6.68
C VAL A 180 -20.35 20.98 7.89
N LEU A 181 -19.09 20.58 8.06
CA LEU A 181 -18.23 21.18 9.06
C LEU A 181 -18.03 22.65 8.75
N ARG A 182 -18.16 23.51 9.76
CA ARG A 182 -17.94 24.95 9.61
C ARG A 182 -16.45 25.22 9.49
N ASP A 183 -16.08 25.91 8.42
CA ASP A 183 -14.75 26.51 8.30
C ASP A 183 -14.62 27.61 9.36
N GLN A 184 -13.52 27.59 10.10
CA GLN A 184 -13.22 28.60 11.11
C GLN A 184 -12.44 29.76 10.47
N PRO A 185 -12.80 31.02 10.77
CA PRO A 185 -12.00 32.15 10.31
C PRO A 185 -10.58 32.03 10.88
N PRO A 186 -9.54 32.18 10.05
CA PRO A 186 -8.19 31.88 10.47
C PRO A 186 -7.65 32.95 11.43
N ALA A 187 -7.33 32.55 12.66
CA ALA A 187 -6.57 33.38 13.59
C ALA A 187 -5.14 32.85 13.69
N PHE A 188 -4.20 33.47 12.96
CA PHE A 188 -2.78 33.17 13.13
C PHE A 188 -2.27 33.82 14.42
N ASN A 189 -1.88 33.00 15.41
CA ASN A 189 -1.29 33.48 16.64
C ASN A 189 0.24 33.64 16.47
N GLY A 190 0.67 34.86 16.14
CA GLY A 190 2.08 35.20 15.95
C GLY A 190 2.95 35.01 17.20
N ASN A 191 2.39 35.17 18.40
CA ASN A 191 3.13 35.04 19.66
C ASN A 191 3.51 33.58 19.93
N THR A 192 2.56 32.66 19.78
CA THR A 192 2.82 31.22 19.90
C THR A 192 3.79 30.75 18.81
N ALA A 193 3.63 31.24 17.59
CA ALA A 193 4.52 30.91 16.47
C ALA A 193 5.96 31.42 16.72
N GLY A 194 6.13 32.62 17.28
CA GLY A 194 7.43 33.18 17.64
C GLY A 194 8.17 32.35 18.69
N GLY A 195 7.48 31.87 19.72
CA GLY A 195 8.05 30.97 20.73
C GLY A 195 8.51 29.61 20.16
N ILE A 196 7.75 29.05 19.22
CA ILE A 196 8.13 27.81 18.53
C ILE A 196 9.33 28.04 17.61
N ALA A 197 9.34 29.14 16.84
CA ALA A 197 10.44 29.49 15.95
C ALA A 197 11.76 29.69 16.70
N HIS A 198 11.72 30.32 17.88
CA HIS A 198 12.89 30.48 18.74
C HIS A 198 13.46 29.12 19.22
N ASN A 199 12.58 28.17 19.56
CA ASN A 199 12.99 26.82 19.97
C ASN A 199 13.52 25.97 18.79
N LEU A 200 13.06 26.24 17.57
CA LEU A 200 13.53 25.58 16.34
C LEU A 200 14.86 26.14 15.82
N TRP A 201 15.18 27.41 16.12
CA TRP A 201 16.45 28.05 15.75
C TRP A 201 17.59 27.81 16.73
N SER A 202 17.34 27.15 17.87
CA SER A 202 18.42 26.52 18.62
C SER A 202 19.04 25.45 17.73
N PRO A 203 20.37 25.43 17.51
CA PRO A 203 20.96 24.46 16.60
C PRO A 203 20.50 23.06 17.03
N PRO A 204 19.94 22.25 16.11
CA PRO A 204 19.72 20.85 16.41
C PRO A 204 21.06 20.27 16.89
N GLY A 205 21.01 19.19 17.67
CA GLY A 205 22.23 18.47 18.04
C GLY A 205 23.10 18.14 16.81
N PRO A 206 24.31 17.61 17.00
CA PRO A 206 25.14 17.21 15.86
C PRO A 206 24.32 16.37 14.87
N GLY A 207 24.37 16.72 13.59
CA GLY A 207 23.61 16.02 12.55
C GLY A 207 24.01 14.54 12.44
N PRO A 208 23.21 13.71 11.74
CA PRO A 208 23.47 12.29 11.64
C PRO A 208 24.84 12.01 11.00
N THR A 209 25.59 11.08 11.60
CA THR A 209 26.93 10.65 11.15
C THR A 209 26.90 9.16 10.81
N PRO A 210 27.88 8.64 10.07
CA PRO A 210 27.95 7.20 9.81
C PRO A 210 28.02 6.34 11.08
N GLU A 211 28.65 6.84 12.14
CA GLU A 211 28.78 6.15 13.43
C GLU A 211 27.54 6.29 14.32
N SER A 212 26.73 7.31 14.07
CA SER A 212 25.48 7.60 14.79
C SER A 212 24.42 8.10 13.79
N PRO A 213 23.81 7.18 13.03
CA PRO A 213 22.79 7.53 12.04
C PRO A 213 21.49 7.96 12.72
N GLU A 214 20.62 8.63 11.97
CA GLU A 214 19.23 8.81 12.37
C GLU A 214 18.39 7.56 12.05
N ILE A 215 17.37 7.30 12.86
CA ILE A 215 16.37 6.25 12.60
C ILE A 215 15.02 6.91 12.36
N VAL A 216 14.39 6.62 11.23
CA VAL A 216 13.07 7.12 10.85
C VAL A 216 12.06 5.99 10.89
N LEU A 217 11.01 6.15 11.70
CA LEU A 217 9.93 5.17 11.85
C LEU A 217 8.72 5.65 11.06
N VAL A 218 8.33 4.88 10.04
CA VAL A 218 7.19 5.19 9.17
C VAL A 218 6.12 4.11 9.29
N ARG A 219 4.86 4.47 9.06
CA ARG A 219 3.81 3.45 8.87
C ARG A 219 4.10 2.71 7.58
N ASP A 220 3.93 1.39 7.60
CA ASP A 220 4.10 0.61 6.38
C ASP A 220 3.00 0.95 5.36
N TYR A 221 3.35 0.91 4.08
CA TYR A 221 2.44 1.25 2.99
C TYR A 221 1.24 0.31 2.90
N SER A 222 1.44 -0.98 3.19
CA SER A 222 0.42 -2.03 3.08
C SER A 222 -0.23 -2.36 4.42
N LEU A 223 0.57 -2.44 5.49
CA LEU A 223 0.13 -2.93 6.80
C LEU A 223 -0.18 -1.84 7.80
N ASP A 224 0.15 -0.59 7.46
CA ASP A 224 -0.16 0.57 8.25
C ASP A 224 0.52 0.58 9.63
N ASP A 225 -0.22 0.36 10.71
CA ASP A 225 0.30 0.20 12.07
C ASP A 225 0.44 -1.27 12.51
N GLY A 226 0.17 -2.21 11.61
CA GLY A 226 0.14 -3.66 11.84
C GLY A 226 -1.26 -4.24 12.04
N ARG A 227 -2.31 -3.41 11.99
CA ARG A 227 -3.71 -3.89 12.05
C ARG A 227 -4.07 -4.82 10.89
N TYR A 228 -3.42 -4.66 9.73
CA TYR A 228 -3.68 -5.44 8.54
C TYR A 228 -2.69 -6.60 8.32
N ILE A 229 -1.87 -6.94 9.32
CA ILE A 229 -0.89 -8.05 9.25
C ILE A 229 -1.51 -9.38 8.76
N ASN A 230 -2.81 -9.59 9.04
CA ASN A 230 -3.54 -10.80 8.68
C ASN A 230 -4.20 -10.76 7.30
N ASN A 231 -4.08 -9.65 6.59
CA ASN A 231 -4.57 -9.52 5.23
C ASN A 231 -3.51 -10.05 4.26
N SER A 232 -3.74 -11.25 3.74
CA SER A 232 -2.84 -11.93 2.82
C SER A 232 -2.66 -11.22 1.48
N TRP A 233 -3.67 -10.47 1.01
CA TRP A 233 -3.53 -9.63 -0.19
C TRP A 233 -2.53 -8.50 0.04
N LEU A 234 -2.60 -7.84 1.20
CA LEU A 234 -1.69 -6.72 1.52
C LEU A 234 -0.27 -7.22 1.83
N GLN A 235 -0.12 -8.41 2.40
CA GLN A 235 1.19 -9.05 2.61
C GLN A 235 1.93 -9.34 1.30
N GLU A 236 1.22 -9.85 0.28
CA GLU A 236 1.79 -10.16 -1.04
C GLU A 236 1.86 -8.91 -1.95
N MET A 237 1.22 -7.81 -1.56
CA MET A 237 1.25 -6.57 -2.34
C MET A 237 2.67 -6.02 -2.37
N PRO A 238 3.29 -5.84 -3.54
CA PRO A 238 4.63 -5.27 -3.61
C PRO A 238 4.61 -3.81 -3.17
N ASP A 239 5.53 -3.46 -2.27
CA ASP A 239 5.76 -2.07 -1.88
C ASP A 239 6.07 -1.21 -3.13
N PRO A 240 5.45 -0.01 -3.28
CA PRO A 240 5.62 0.82 -4.47
C PRO A 240 7.08 1.16 -4.80
N ILE A 241 7.92 1.33 -3.76
CA ILE A 241 9.31 1.73 -3.88
C ILE A 241 10.20 0.49 -3.97
N THR A 242 10.22 -0.34 -2.94
CA THR A 242 11.19 -1.43 -2.77
C THR A 242 10.80 -2.72 -3.49
N LYS A 243 9.51 -2.89 -3.84
CA LYS A 243 8.95 -4.14 -4.40
C LYS A 243 9.03 -5.35 -3.47
N LEU A 244 9.36 -5.09 -2.19
CA LEU A 244 9.35 -6.07 -1.12
C LEU A 244 7.92 -6.52 -0.84
N THR A 245 7.79 -7.79 -0.48
CA THR A 245 6.55 -8.43 -0.04
C THR A 245 6.84 -9.22 1.24
N TRP A 246 5.81 -9.49 2.03
CA TRP A 246 5.86 -10.35 3.23
C TRP A 246 6.81 -9.90 4.35
N ASP A 247 7.52 -8.78 4.23
CA ASP A 247 8.45 -8.28 5.24
C ASP A 247 8.56 -6.75 5.19
N ASN A 248 9.04 -6.16 6.27
CA ASN A 248 9.73 -4.88 6.26
C ASN A 248 11.26 -5.08 6.27
N ALA A 249 11.99 -4.00 6.06
CA ALA A 249 13.46 -3.98 6.12
C ALA A 249 13.96 -2.60 6.59
N ALA A 250 15.22 -2.55 7.01
CA ALA A 250 15.94 -1.30 7.25
C ALA A 250 16.39 -0.71 5.90
N LEU A 251 15.71 0.35 5.47
CA LEU A 251 16.03 1.05 4.23
C LEU A 251 17.21 1.98 4.45
N ILE A 252 18.26 1.84 3.64
CA ILE A 252 19.49 2.65 3.74
C ILE A 252 19.99 3.09 2.36
N SER A 253 20.75 4.19 2.32
CA SER A 253 21.37 4.66 1.08
C SER A 253 22.48 3.71 0.61
N PRO A 254 22.76 3.65 -0.72
CA PRO A 254 23.89 2.87 -1.23
C PRO A 254 25.24 3.31 -0.64
N ARG A 255 25.46 4.61 -0.42
CA ARG A 255 26.66 5.11 0.25
C ARG A 255 26.78 4.63 1.68
N TYR A 256 25.71 4.70 2.47
CA TYR A 256 25.76 4.27 3.87
C TYR A 256 25.95 2.74 3.99
N ALA A 257 25.34 1.97 3.08
CA ALA A 257 25.57 0.53 2.98
C ALA A 257 27.06 0.18 2.74
N LYS A 258 27.75 0.93 1.85
CA LYS A 258 29.19 0.77 1.61
C LYS A 258 30.02 1.07 2.85
N THR A 259 29.69 2.12 3.59
CA THR A 259 30.38 2.45 4.85
C THR A 259 30.22 1.36 5.91
N LEU A 260 29.04 0.76 6.01
CA LEU A 260 28.76 -0.36 6.92
C LEU A 260 29.30 -1.71 6.42
N GLY A 261 29.68 -1.82 5.14
CA GLY A 261 30.10 -3.08 4.52
C GLY A 261 28.96 -4.13 4.46
N VAL A 262 27.73 -3.70 4.17
CA VAL A 262 26.53 -4.56 4.11
C VAL A 262 25.92 -4.59 2.72
N GLU A 263 25.29 -5.72 2.40
CA GLU A 263 24.48 -5.92 1.20
C GLU A 263 22.99 -6.06 1.55
N THR A 264 22.11 -5.92 0.57
CA THR A 264 20.69 -6.27 0.75
C THR A 264 20.55 -7.71 1.25
N GLY A 265 19.78 -7.87 2.33
CA GLY A 265 19.59 -9.15 3.04
C GLY A 265 20.56 -9.38 4.19
N ASP A 266 21.66 -8.61 4.34
CA ASP A 266 22.49 -8.70 5.55
C ASP A 266 21.70 -8.23 6.77
N LEU A 267 21.89 -8.91 7.91
CA LEU A 267 21.32 -8.50 9.19
C LEU A 267 22.23 -7.49 9.89
N ILE A 268 21.62 -6.41 10.36
CA ILE A 268 22.24 -5.41 11.24
C ILE A 268 21.55 -5.40 12.60
N GLN A 269 22.31 -5.07 13.64
CA GLN A 269 21.81 -4.79 14.97
C GLN A 269 21.87 -3.27 15.19
N ILE A 270 20.70 -2.68 15.46
CA ILE A 270 20.54 -1.28 15.82
C ILE A 270 20.40 -1.22 17.34
N THR A 271 21.26 -0.45 18.00
CA THR A 271 21.21 -0.22 19.45
C THR A 271 21.00 1.27 19.71
N VAL A 272 19.92 1.62 20.40
CA VAL A 272 19.60 2.97 20.85
C VAL A 272 19.78 3.03 22.37
N LYS A 273 20.58 3.98 22.85
CA LYS A 273 20.77 4.24 24.28
C LYS A 273 20.15 5.57 24.66
N ASP A 274 19.24 5.54 25.62
CA ASP A 274 18.58 6.74 26.13
C ASP A 274 19.49 7.47 27.14
N VAL A 275 19.34 8.81 27.25
CA VAL A 275 20.08 9.62 28.24
C VAL A 275 19.49 9.39 29.62
N VAL A 276 20.36 9.16 30.61
CA VAL A 276 19.99 9.13 32.03
C VAL A 276 19.67 10.55 32.47
N PRO A 277 18.46 10.85 33.00
CA PRO A 277 18.20 12.16 33.59
C PRO A 277 19.22 12.43 34.71
N THR A 278 20.13 13.38 34.55
CA THR A 278 20.93 13.85 35.69
C THR A 278 19.97 14.50 36.68
N THR A 279 20.03 14.09 37.94
CA THR A 279 19.22 14.59 39.05
C THR A 279 19.04 16.11 38.97
N PRO A 280 17.82 16.68 39.08
CA PRO A 280 17.68 18.12 39.16
C PRO A 280 18.44 18.66 40.39
N PRO A 281 18.97 19.89 40.34
CA PRO A 281 19.71 20.47 41.47
C PRO A 281 18.85 20.42 42.73
N ALA A 282 19.46 20.03 43.84
CA ALA A 282 18.79 19.96 45.14
C ALA A 282 18.18 21.32 45.50
N VAL A 283 16.86 21.35 45.66
CA VAL A 283 16.17 22.48 46.29
C VAL A 283 16.16 22.17 47.79
N GLU A 284 16.81 23.00 48.59
CA GLU A 284 16.81 22.89 50.06
C GLU A 284 15.36 22.77 50.58
N GLY A 285 15.10 21.73 51.39
CA GLY A 285 13.82 21.53 52.08
C GLY A 285 12.79 20.58 51.44
N LYS A 286 13.10 19.91 50.32
CA LYS A 286 12.25 18.83 49.75
C LYS A 286 12.94 17.46 49.82
N PRO A 287 12.18 16.35 50.01
CA PRO A 287 12.76 15.01 50.07
C PRO A 287 13.58 14.71 48.81
N THR A 288 14.71 14.03 49.02
CA THR A 288 15.73 13.69 48.03
C THR A 288 15.12 13.15 46.75
N PRO A 289 15.45 13.67 45.55
CA PRO A 289 15.01 13.08 44.30
C PRO A 289 15.53 11.65 44.20
N THR A 290 14.64 10.72 43.88
CA THR A 290 14.93 9.31 43.59
C THR A 290 16.05 9.22 42.55
N PRO A 291 17.06 8.33 42.71
CA PRO A 291 18.12 8.18 41.71
C PRO A 291 17.54 7.88 40.34
N ALA A 292 18.12 8.49 39.31
CA ALA A 292 17.71 8.32 37.93
C ALA A 292 17.82 6.85 37.50
N PRO A 293 16.83 6.31 36.77
CA PRO A 293 16.86 4.92 36.32
C PRO A 293 18.08 4.64 35.43
N PRO A 294 18.60 3.39 35.45
CA PRO A 294 19.67 2.98 34.54
C PRO A 294 19.20 3.08 33.08
N PRO A 295 20.13 3.32 32.13
CA PRO A 295 19.79 3.43 30.72
C PRO A 295 19.31 2.06 30.21
N THR A 296 18.10 2.02 29.66
CA THR A 296 17.60 0.84 28.95
C THR A 296 18.12 0.92 27.51
N ALA A 297 19.08 0.07 27.16
CA ALA A 297 19.47 -0.09 25.75
C ALA A 297 18.33 -0.79 25.01
N ARG A 298 17.87 -0.20 23.92
CA ARG A 298 16.82 -0.75 23.05
C ARG A 298 17.48 -1.27 21.80
N GLU A 299 17.19 -2.52 21.45
CA GLU A 299 17.86 -3.22 20.37
C GLU A 299 16.86 -3.78 19.36
N LEU A 300 17.25 -3.76 18.09
CA LEU A 300 16.52 -4.36 17.00
C LEU A 300 17.51 -4.99 16.02
N GLU A 301 17.35 -6.30 15.79
CA GLU A 301 17.99 -6.97 14.65
C GLU A 301 17.04 -6.90 13.45
N ILE A 302 17.54 -6.43 12.31
CA ILE A 302 16.72 -6.19 11.11
C ILE A 302 17.53 -6.40 9.82
N ALA A 303 16.86 -6.91 8.78
CA ALA A 303 17.47 -7.09 7.47
C ALA A 303 17.61 -5.75 6.73
N VAL A 304 18.75 -5.55 6.09
CA VAL A 304 19.03 -4.37 5.27
C VAL A 304 18.38 -4.51 3.89
N LEU A 305 17.78 -3.43 3.40
CA LEU A 305 17.42 -3.27 1.99
C LEU A 305 18.01 -1.96 1.48
N ILE A 306 18.96 -2.06 0.54
CA ILE A 306 19.59 -0.87 -0.05
C ILE A 306 18.57 -0.21 -0.98
N SER A 307 18.27 1.07 -0.73
CA SER A 307 17.28 1.83 -1.46
C SER A 307 17.91 3.06 -2.12
N PRO A 308 18.14 3.03 -3.46
CA PRO A 308 18.59 4.19 -4.22
C PRO A 308 17.67 5.41 -4.01
N GLY A 309 18.27 6.60 -3.80
CA GLY A 309 17.53 7.82 -3.45
C GLY A 309 17.21 7.98 -1.96
N HIS A 310 17.60 7.02 -1.11
CA HIS A 310 17.47 7.18 0.34
C HIS A 310 18.53 8.16 0.88
N ALA A 311 18.17 8.92 1.92
CA ALA A 311 19.08 9.85 2.58
C ALA A 311 20.29 9.13 3.22
N ASP A 312 21.44 9.78 3.20
CA ASP A 312 22.68 9.29 3.84
C ASP A 312 22.59 9.34 5.37
N ASN A 313 23.29 8.40 6.03
CA ASN A 313 23.34 8.27 7.49
C ASN A 313 21.94 8.21 8.15
N SER A 314 20.96 7.69 7.41
CA SER A 314 19.57 7.57 7.82
C SER A 314 19.09 6.14 7.56
N ILE A 315 18.32 5.60 8.50
CA ILE A 315 17.71 4.28 8.39
C ILE A 315 16.20 4.43 8.54
N THR A 316 15.45 4.15 7.47
CA THR A 316 13.98 4.10 7.55
C THR A 316 13.50 2.69 7.85
N ILE A 317 12.61 2.55 8.84
CA ILE A 317 12.01 1.28 9.24
C ILE A 317 10.48 1.40 9.15
N PRO A 318 9.85 0.71 8.20
CA PRO A 318 8.39 0.55 8.16
C PRO A 318 7.88 -0.24 9.37
N LEU A 319 6.84 0.26 10.02
CA LEU A 319 6.21 -0.35 11.20
C LEU A 319 5.06 -1.29 10.81
N GLY A 320 4.64 -2.15 11.74
CA GLY A 320 3.47 -3.02 11.55
C GLY A 320 3.78 -4.51 11.33
N TYR A 321 5.06 -4.87 11.24
CA TYR A 321 5.58 -6.24 11.14
C TYR A 321 6.16 -6.75 12.47
N GLY A 322 6.62 -8.00 12.49
CA GLY A 322 7.30 -8.61 13.65
C GLY A 322 6.35 -9.01 14.78
N ARG A 323 5.20 -9.60 14.42
CA ARG A 323 4.18 -10.11 15.36
C ARG A 323 4.39 -11.59 15.60
N ASP A 324 4.67 -11.98 16.85
CA ASP A 324 5.10 -13.34 17.23
C ASP A 324 3.99 -14.20 17.84
N SER A 325 2.96 -13.59 18.40
CA SER A 325 1.76 -14.30 18.79
C SER A 325 0.85 -14.33 17.57
N LEU A 326 0.46 -15.53 17.09
CA LEU A 326 -0.87 -15.93 16.56
C LEU A 326 -0.78 -16.92 15.40
N ASN A 327 -1.76 -17.84 15.28
CA ASN A 327 -2.03 -18.66 14.09
C ASN A 327 -2.52 -17.82 12.90
N SER A 328 -1.68 -16.90 12.44
CA SER A 328 -2.04 -15.78 11.61
C SER A 328 -1.19 -15.71 10.35
N VAL A 329 -1.68 -15.03 9.32
CA VAL A 329 -1.01 -15.00 8.00
C VAL A 329 0.38 -14.39 8.10
N GLY A 330 0.54 -13.30 8.86
CA GLY A 330 1.80 -12.58 9.02
C GLY A 330 2.56 -12.87 10.32
N GLU A 331 2.27 -13.99 11.00
CA GLU A 331 3.10 -14.41 12.14
C GLU A 331 4.54 -14.63 11.67
N HIS A 332 5.53 -14.07 12.38
CA HIS A 332 6.96 -14.06 12.02
C HIS A 332 7.29 -13.42 10.66
N SER A 333 6.40 -12.59 10.11
CA SER A 333 6.67 -11.74 8.95
C SER A 333 7.40 -10.48 9.41
N GLY A 334 8.54 -10.17 8.77
CA GLY A 334 9.35 -9.00 9.07
C GLY A 334 9.85 -8.88 10.52
N PHE A 335 10.08 -7.63 10.94
CA PHE A 335 10.81 -7.22 12.15
C PHE A 335 10.02 -6.15 12.92
N ASN A 336 10.05 -6.21 14.26
CA ASN A 336 9.26 -5.32 15.09
C ASN A 336 9.95 -3.97 15.34
N GLY A 337 9.71 -3.00 14.46
CA GLY A 337 10.24 -1.64 14.61
C GLY A 337 9.71 -0.87 15.84
N TYR A 338 8.58 -1.28 16.44
CA TYR A 338 8.05 -0.61 17.63
C TYR A 338 8.94 -0.74 18.87
N LEU A 339 9.89 -1.68 18.88
CA LEU A 339 10.92 -1.80 19.92
C LEU A 339 11.77 -0.52 20.07
N LEU A 340 11.95 0.23 18.97
CA LEU A 340 12.73 1.47 18.97
C LEU A 340 11.87 2.72 19.20
N ARG A 341 10.55 2.61 19.27
CA ARG A 341 9.65 3.77 19.39
C ARG A 341 9.44 4.16 20.85
N THR A 342 9.64 5.43 21.21
CA THR A 342 9.27 5.99 22.53
C THR A 342 8.31 7.16 22.37
N ALA A 343 7.67 7.58 23.45
CA ALA A 343 6.76 8.73 23.40
C ALA A 343 7.49 10.05 23.11
N SER A 344 8.75 10.18 23.52
CA SER A 344 9.59 11.34 23.21
C SER A 344 10.08 11.35 21.76
N ASN A 345 10.25 10.16 21.15
CA ASN A 345 10.74 9.98 19.78
C ASN A 345 9.82 9.03 19.00
N PRO A 346 8.60 9.48 18.63
CA PRO A 346 7.59 8.61 18.03
C PRO A 346 7.80 8.32 16.54
N HIS A 347 8.58 9.16 15.85
CA HIS A 347 8.72 9.12 14.37
C HIS A 347 10.16 9.20 13.89
N TYR A 348 11.05 9.90 14.60
CA TYR A 348 12.45 9.99 14.25
C TYR A 348 13.30 9.94 15.53
N ILE A 349 14.47 9.34 15.45
CA ILE A 349 15.39 9.12 16.57
C ILE A 349 16.77 9.57 16.13
N VAL A 350 17.34 10.51 16.87
CA VAL A 350 18.67 11.10 16.61
C VAL A 350 19.38 11.24 17.96
N ALA A 351 20.69 11.00 17.99
CA ALA A 351 21.50 11.26 19.17
C ALA A 351 21.62 12.77 19.40
N ASP A 352 20.88 13.28 20.38
CA ASP A 352 20.78 14.71 20.68
C ASP A 352 21.44 15.09 22.01
N GLY A 353 21.94 14.10 22.76
CA GLY A 353 22.52 14.29 24.09
C GLY A 353 21.51 14.72 25.16
N LYS A 354 20.21 14.79 24.84
CA LYS A 354 19.12 15.17 25.74
C LYS A 354 18.21 14.00 26.05
N ALA A 355 17.64 13.39 25.02
CA ALA A 355 16.78 12.22 25.12
C ALA A 355 17.54 10.94 24.73
N ILE A 356 18.39 11.03 23.69
CA ILE A 356 19.13 9.89 23.14
C ILE A 356 20.63 10.17 23.26
N ALA A 357 21.33 9.27 23.97
CA ALA A 357 22.76 9.40 24.24
C ALA A 357 23.59 8.95 23.04
N SER A 358 23.22 7.83 22.41
CA SER A 358 23.93 7.28 21.25
C SER A 358 23.05 6.33 20.45
N ILE A 359 23.28 6.28 19.15
CA ILE A 359 22.75 5.25 18.24
C ILE A 359 23.96 4.52 17.67
N ALA A 360 23.94 3.19 17.67
CA ALA A 360 25.01 2.37 17.12
C ALA A 360 24.43 1.29 16.20
N VAL A 361 25.11 1.05 15.09
CA VAL A 361 24.72 0.03 14.10
C VAL A 361 25.88 -0.91 13.86
N LYS A 362 25.62 -2.23 13.93
CA LYS A 362 26.63 -3.26 13.74
C LYS A 362 26.13 -4.34 12.79
N LYS A 363 27.00 -4.78 11.88
CA LYS A 363 26.76 -5.97 11.06
C LYS A 363 26.79 -7.22 11.94
N VAL A 364 25.77 -8.08 11.82
CA VAL A 364 25.65 -9.32 12.60
C VAL A 364 26.40 -10.49 11.96
N GLY A 365 26.53 -10.48 10.62
CA GLY A 365 27.21 -11.55 9.86
C GLY A 365 26.30 -12.70 9.42
N ARG A 366 24.98 -12.56 9.58
CA ARG A 366 23.95 -13.47 9.06
C ARG A 366 23.16 -12.78 7.95
N LYS A 367 22.61 -13.56 7.01
CA LYS A 367 21.70 -13.08 5.94
C LYS A 367 20.27 -13.53 6.19
N TYR A 368 19.32 -12.71 5.75
CA TYR A 368 17.89 -12.93 5.78
C TYR A 368 17.32 -12.86 4.35
N PRO A 369 16.54 -13.85 3.90
CA PRO A 369 15.96 -13.82 2.56
C PRO A 369 14.79 -12.83 2.52
N LEU A 370 14.93 -11.83 1.65
CA LEU A 370 13.88 -10.87 1.32
C LEU A 370 13.19 -11.31 0.02
N SER A 371 11.87 -11.14 -0.04
CA SER A 371 11.07 -11.53 -1.21
C SER A 371 10.67 -10.31 -2.02
N ILE A 372 11.45 -10.01 -3.05
CA ILE A 372 11.28 -8.84 -3.93
C ILE A 372 10.73 -9.31 -5.26
N THR A 373 9.66 -8.67 -5.75
CA THR A 373 8.97 -9.09 -6.98
C THR A 373 9.62 -8.60 -8.27
N GLN A 374 10.58 -7.68 -8.17
CA GLN A 374 11.28 -7.09 -9.30
C GLN A 374 12.79 -7.08 -9.03
N ASP A 375 13.53 -7.85 -9.82
CA ASP A 375 14.98 -7.98 -9.66
C ASP A 375 15.74 -6.78 -10.27
N HIS A 376 15.40 -6.41 -11.50
CA HIS A 376 16.08 -5.34 -12.24
C HIS A 376 15.33 -4.02 -12.09
N PHE A 377 16.03 -2.97 -11.68
CA PHE A 377 15.46 -1.64 -11.52
C PHE A 377 16.07 -0.57 -12.43
N SER A 378 17.11 -0.91 -13.19
CA SER A 378 17.56 -0.11 -14.32
C SER A 378 16.62 -0.29 -15.52
N ILE A 379 16.41 0.80 -16.27
CA ILE A 379 15.69 0.78 -17.56
C ILE A 379 16.57 0.18 -18.67
N GLU A 380 17.89 0.08 -18.45
CA GLU A 380 18.86 -0.41 -19.44
C GLU A 380 18.81 0.37 -20.77
N GLY A 381 18.48 1.67 -20.69
CA GLY A 381 18.37 2.56 -21.86
C GLY A 381 17.20 2.23 -22.79
N ARG A 382 16.29 1.32 -22.42
CA ARG A 382 15.15 0.92 -23.25
C ARG A 382 14.05 1.98 -23.20
N GLY A 383 13.43 2.29 -24.33
CA GLY A 383 12.27 3.20 -24.41
C GLY A 383 10.95 2.64 -23.86
N LEU A 384 10.99 2.00 -22.69
CA LEU A 384 9.82 1.45 -21.98
C LEU A 384 8.98 2.59 -21.41
N VAL A 385 9.57 3.36 -20.50
CA VAL A 385 8.95 4.60 -20.00
C VAL A 385 9.51 5.79 -20.75
N ARG A 386 8.63 6.65 -21.23
CA ARG A 386 8.97 7.90 -21.92
C ARG A 386 8.62 9.05 -21.00
N GLU A 387 9.61 9.88 -20.70
CA GLU A 387 9.45 11.13 -19.96
C GLU A 387 10.01 12.32 -20.75
N ALA A 388 9.57 13.53 -20.45
CA ALA A 388 10.11 14.77 -20.97
C ALA A 388 9.92 15.87 -19.93
N THR A 389 10.72 16.94 -19.99
CA THR A 389 10.39 18.17 -19.27
C THR A 389 9.25 18.92 -19.98
N LEU A 390 8.55 19.79 -19.26
CA LEU A 390 7.47 20.63 -19.81
C LEU A 390 8.00 21.60 -20.87
N GLU A 391 9.24 22.06 -20.71
CA GLU A 391 9.94 22.89 -21.70
C GLU A 391 10.18 22.09 -22.98
N HIS A 392 10.79 20.90 -22.87
CA HIS A 392 11.02 20.03 -24.02
C HIS A 392 9.72 19.66 -24.74
N TYR A 393 8.66 19.31 -24.01
CA TYR A 393 7.37 18.98 -24.62
C TYR A 393 6.73 20.14 -25.39
N ARG A 394 6.98 21.39 -25.00
CA ARG A 394 6.52 22.57 -25.74
C ARG A 394 7.30 22.80 -27.03
N GLU A 395 8.56 22.38 -27.05
CA GLU A 395 9.45 22.48 -28.21
C GLU A 395 9.22 21.33 -29.21
N ASP A 396 9.10 20.10 -28.70
CA ASP A 396 8.87 18.88 -29.46
C ASP A 396 7.76 18.05 -28.80
N ASN A 397 6.52 18.26 -29.24
CA ASN A 397 5.39 17.45 -28.77
C ASN A 397 5.35 16.05 -29.40
N GLU A 398 6.26 15.76 -30.33
CA GLU A 398 6.43 14.47 -31.00
C GLU A 398 7.58 13.65 -30.42
N PHE A 399 8.20 14.10 -29.32
CA PHE A 399 9.30 13.41 -28.65
C PHE A 399 8.98 11.94 -28.36
N VAL A 400 7.72 11.63 -28.04
CA VAL A 400 7.28 10.27 -27.75
C VAL A 400 7.41 9.35 -28.96
N LYS A 401 7.42 9.84 -30.20
CA LYS A 401 7.57 8.98 -31.38
C LYS A 401 9.02 8.56 -31.60
N LYS A 402 9.98 9.26 -31.01
CA LYS A 402 11.42 9.02 -31.16
C LYS A 402 11.93 8.19 -29.99
N ILE A 403 12.66 7.10 -30.26
CA ILE A 403 13.31 6.27 -29.24
C ILE A 403 14.80 6.18 -29.60
N ALA A 404 15.71 6.26 -28.63
CA ALA A 404 17.12 6.02 -28.94
C ALA A 404 17.28 4.59 -29.45
N GLY A 405 17.98 4.44 -30.56
CA GLY A 405 18.10 3.16 -31.27
C GLY A 405 16.90 2.78 -32.13
N ASP A 406 15.89 3.64 -32.31
CA ASP A 406 14.77 3.37 -33.25
C ASP A 406 15.28 3.22 -34.70
N ASP A 407 16.37 3.92 -35.05
CA ASP A 407 17.06 3.75 -36.34
C ASP A 407 17.68 2.34 -36.52
N GLU A 408 17.98 1.64 -35.41
CA GLU A 408 18.48 0.26 -35.41
C GLU A 408 17.33 -0.77 -35.39
N LEU A 409 16.10 -0.33 -35.08
CA LEU A 409 14.93 -1.20 -35.07
C LEU A 409 14.43 -1.43 -36.50
N PRO A 410 14.00 -2.67 -36.83
CA PRO A 410 13.43 -2.92 -38.14
C PRO A 410 12.18 -2.05 -38.34
N PRO A 411 11.98 -1.50 -39.55
CA PRO A 411 10.76 -0.75 -39.86
C PRO A 411 9.54 -1.63 -39.58
N GLN A 412 8.40 -1.02 -39.25
CA GLN A 412 7.18 -1.79 -39.02
C GLN A 412 6.75 -2.50 -40.29
N LEU A 413 7.08 -3.79 -40.35
CA LEU A 413 6.70 -4.66 -41.43
C LEU A 413 5.21 -4.97 -41.33
N PRO A 414 4.47 -4.99 -42.44
CA PRO A 414 3.10 -5.50 -42.43
C PRO A 414 3.09 -6.94 -41.91
N SER A 415 2.05 -7.29 -41.15
CA SER A 415 1.89 -8.66 -40.66
C SER A 415 1.69 -9.61 -41.84
N ILE A 416 2.48 -10.69 -41.89
CA ILE A 416 2.25 -11.82 -42.81
C ILE A 416 0.98 -12.62 -42.45
N TYR A 417 0.53 -12.51 -41.19
CA TYR A 417 -0.69 -13.11 -40.70
C TYR A 417 -1.88 -12.18 -40.95
N ARG A 418 -2.96 -12.74 -41.50
CA ARG A 418 -4.27 -12.07 -41.56
C ARG A 418 -5.06 -12.41 -40.30
N HIS A 419 -5.38 -11.41 -39.51
CA HIS A 419 -6.25 -11.60 -38.34
C HIS A 419 -7.71 -11.72 -38.76
N PRO A 420 -8.52 -12.48 -38.00
CA PRO A 420 -9.97 -12.43 -38.15
C PRO A 420 -10.45 -10.97 -38.07
N PRO A 421 -11.42 -10.56 -38.91
CA PRO A 421 -11.86 -9.18 -38.93
C PRO A 421 -12.53 -8.83 -37.60
N LEU A 422 -12.06 -7.75 -36.97
CA LEU A 422 -12.60 -7.19 -35.73
C LEU A 422 -13.91 -6.45 -36.00
N GLN A 423 -14.98 -7.19 -36.27
CA GLN A 423 -16.24 -6.62 -36.76
C GLN A 423 -17.21 -6.20 -35.66
N SER A 424 -16.97 -6.61 -34.41
CA SER A 424 -17.85 -6.29 -33.27
C SER A 424 -18.07 -4.79 -33.11
N ALA A 425 -19.31 -4.41 -32.78
CA ALA A 425 -19.72 -3.03 -32.56
C ALA A 425 -18.89 -2.32 -31.47
N GLN A 426 -18.36 -3.09 -30.52
CA GLN A 426 -17.41 -2.62 -29.52
C GLN A 426 -16.03 -3.19 -29.80
N GLN A 427 -15.01 -2.38 -29.56
CA GLN A 427 -13.62 -2.80 -29.54
C GLN A 427 -13.03 -2.32 -28.22
N TRP A 428 -12.53 -3.22 -27.38
CA TRP A 428 -12.04 -2.84 -26.06
C TRP A 428 -10.57 -2.43 -26.10
N GLY A 429 -10.23 -1.40 -25.35
CA GLY A 429 -8.86 -0.97 -25.14
C GLY A 429 -8.70 -0.17 -23.87
N MET A 430 -7.44 0.12 -23.55
CA MET A 430 -7.07 0.79 -22.31
C MET A 430 -5.95 1.80 -22.60
N THR A 431 -5.93 2.90 -21.86
CA THR A 431 -4.85 3.89 -21.88
C THR A 431 -4.42 4.19 -20.46
N ILE A 432 -3.12 4.30 -20.22
CA ILE A 432 -2.55 4.54 -18.89
C ILE A 432 -1.77 5.85 -18.90
N ASP A 433 -2.17 6.82 -18.09
CA ASP A 433 -1.44 8.08 -17.93
C ASP A 433 -0.32 7.93 -16.89
N LEU A 434 0.94 7.94 -17.35
CA LEU A 434 2.10 7.84 -16.48
C LEU A 434 2.38 9.13 -15.69
N ASN A 435 1.75 10.26 -16.04
CA ASN A 435 1.83 11.49 -15.24
C ASN A 435 1.14 11.39 -13.90
N THR A 436 -0.04 10.78 -13.89
CA THR A 436 -0.88 10.72 -12.70
C THR A 436 -0.66 9.41 -11.93
N CYS A 437 0.01 8.42 -12.53
CA CYS A 437 0.37 7.19 -11.85
C CYS A 437 1.43 7.42 -10.76
N THR A 438 1.04 7.24 -9.50
CA THR A 438 1.94 7.33 -8.33
C THR A 438 2.50 5.99 -7.88
N GLY A 439 2.16 4.90 -8.57
CA GLY A 439 2.59 3.55 -8.18
C GLY A 439 1.87 2.97 -6.96
N CYS A 440 0.72 3.52 -6.55
CA CYS A 440 0.02 3.19 -5.31
C CYS A 440 -0.46 1.72 -5.13
N SER A 441 -0.27 0.82 -6.09
CA SER A 441 -0.68 -0.60 -6.03
C SER A 441 -2.16 -0.90 -5.75
N ALA A 442 -3.04 0.10 -5.61
CA ALA A 442 -4.49 -0.11 -5.45
C ALA A 442 -5.09 -0.91 -6.62
N CYS A 443 -4.61 -0.66 -7.84
CA CYS A 443 -5.02 -1.39 -9.04
C CYS A 443 -4.55 -2.86 -9.05
N VAL A 444 -3.48 -3.22 -8.33
CA VAL A 444 -3.01 -4.61 -8.15
C VAL A 444 -4.00 -5.35 -7.26
N ILE A 445 -4.29 -4.81 -6.07
CA ILE A 445 -5.22 -5.43 -5.12
C ILE A 445 -6.64 -5.49 -5.66
N ALA A 446 -7.11 -4.45 -6.35
CA ALA A 446 -8.42 -4.48 -7.00
C ALA A 446 -8.51 -5.58 -8.06
N CYS A 447 -7.44 -5.81 -8.83
CA CYS A 447 -7.40 -6.91 -9.78
C CYS A 447 -7.42 -8.28 -9.07
N GLN A 448 -6.71 -8.41 -7.95
CA GLN A 448 -6.67 -9.62 -7.12
C GLN A 448 -8.04 -9.95 -6.52
N ALA A 449 -8.70 -8.97 -5.90
CA ALA A 449 -10.02 -9.10 -5.29
C ALA A 449 -11.10 -9.43 -6.33
N GLU A 450 -11.14 -8.69 -7.44
CA GLU A 450 -12.14 -8.86 -8.50
C GLU A 450 -12.01 -10.21 -9.21
N ASN A 451 -10.78 -10.62 -9.51
CA ASN A 451 -10.52 -11.74 -10.41
C ASN A 451 -10.08 -13.01 -9.68
N ASN A 452 -10.39 -13.16 -8.39
CA ASN A 452 -10.10 -14.37 -7.61
C ASN A 452 -8.62 -14.80 -7.66
N VAL A 453 -7.70 -13.85 -7.83
CA VAL A 453 -6.29 -14.17 -7.98
C VAL A 453 -5.76 -14.70 -6.65
N PRO A 454 -5.13 -15.89 -6.62
CA PRO A 454 -4.72 -16.49 -5.37
C PRO A 454 -3.53 -15.73 -4.75
N VAL A 455 -3.36 -15.88 -3.43
CA VAL A 455 -2.17 -15.38 -2.75
C VAL A 455 -1.04 -16.40 -2.81
N VAL A 456 0.17 -15.95 -3.09
CA VAL A 456 1.39 -16.75 -3.05
C VAL A 456 2.23 -16.38 -1.83
N GLY A 457 2.72 -17.39 -1.10
CA GLY A 457 3.56 -17.16 0.08
C GLY A 457 4.98 -16.69 -0.26
N LYS A 458 5.64 -16.07 0.72
CA LYS A 458 6.97 -15.44 0.64
C LYS A 458 8.01 -16.20 -0.21
N LEU A 459 8.23 -17.49 0.06
CA LEU A 459 9.23 -18.30 -0.64
C LEU A 459 8.95 -18.45 -2.14
N GLU A 460 7.68 -18.66 -2.49
CA GLU A 460 7.27 -18.85 -3.87
C GLU A 460 7.26 -17.52 -4.64
N VAL A 461 6.98 -16.41 -3.94
CA VAL A 461 7.22 -15.07 -4.49
C VAL A 461 8.71 -14.86 -4.79
N ALA A 462 9.61 -15.27 -3.89
CA ALA A 462 11.07 -15.16 -4.08
C ALA A 462 11.57 -16.04 -5.26
N HIS A 463 10.84 -17.09 -5.62
CA HIS A 463 11.08 -17.87 -6.84
C HIS A 463 10.49 -17.24 -8.11
N GLY A 464 9.98 -16.01 -8.06
CA GLY A 464 9.40 -15.30 -9.19
C GLY A 464 8.00 -15.81 -9.59
N ARG A 465 7.24 -16.41 -8.66
CA ARG A 465 5.95 -17.06 -8.93
C ARG A 465 4.74 -16.30 -8.39
N ALA A 466 4.91 -15.03 -8.04
CA ALA A 466 3.82 -14.17 -7.60
C ALA A 466 2.65 -14.16 -8.60
N MET A 467 1.44 -14.27 -8.10
CA MET A 467 0.23 -14.29 -8.93
C MET A 467 -0.37 -12.89 -9.01
N HIS A 468 0.32 -11.96 -9.69
CA HIS A 468 -0.21 -10.63 -9.97
C HIS A 468 -0.43 -10.45 -11.48
N TRP A 469 -1.69 -10.24 -11.89
CA TRP A 469 -2.09 -10.05 -13.29
C TRP A 469 -1.77 -8.65 -13.84
N LEU A 470 -1.71 -7.69 -12.92
CA LEU A 470 -1.23 -6.34 -13.11
C LEU A 470 -0.10 -6.19 -12.11
N ARG A 471 1.09 -5.81 -12.58
CA ARG A 471 2.21 -5.40 -11.72
C ARG A 471 2.51 -3.93 -11.98
N ILE A 472 3.15 -3.27 -11.04
CA ILE A 472 3.68 -1.91 -11.25
C ILE A 472 5.19 -2.05 -11.26
N ASP A 473 5.78 -1.88 -12.43
CA ASP A 473 7.23 -1.87 -12.57
C ASP A 473 7.75 -0.52 -12.03
N ARG A 474 8.85 -0.55 -11.28
CA ARG A 474 9.53 0.65 -10.77
C ARG A 474 10.94 0.70 -11.31
N TYR A 475 11.27 1.78 -11.99
CA TYR A 475 12.60 2.02 -12.50
C TYR A 475 13.26 3.20 -11.81
N TYR A 476 14.59 3.13 -11.71
CA TYR A 476 15.44 4.25 -11.37
C TYR A 476 16.06 4.81 -12.65
N ALA A 477 15.94 6.12 -12.84
CA ALA A 477 16.64 6.84 -13.90
C ALA A 477 17.68 7.75 -13.24
N SER A 478 18.87 7.82 -13.84
CA SER A 478 19.96 8.67 -13.31
C SER A 478 20.76 9.27 -14.46
N GLU A 479 21.18 10.52 -14.26
CA GLU A 479 21.96 11.30 -15.24
C GLU A 479 23.23 10.51 -15.59
N ARG A 480 23.89 9.96 -14.57
CA ARG A 480 25.02 9.06 -14.74
C ARG A 480 24.52 7.66 -15.04
N GLY A 481 25.06 7.05 -16.09
CA GLY A 481 24.89 5.62 -16.32
C GLY A 481 25.38 4.82 -15.12
N TYR A 482 24.67 3.74 -14.79
CA TYR A 482 25.06 2.79 -13.75
C TYR A 482 24.74 1.38 -14.24
N ASP A 483 25.51 0.42 -13.77
CA ASP A 483 25.36 -1.00 -14.08
C ASP A 483 24.99 -1.76 -12.80
N GLN A 484 23.71 -2.12 -12.70
CA GLN A 484 23.18 -2.86 -11.55
C GLN A 484 23.88 -4.21 -11.36
N ASP A 485 24.22 -4.91 -12.45
CA ASP A 485 24.82 -6.25 -12.41
C ASP A 485 26.25 -6.21 -11.84
N LYS A 486 26.91 -5.05 -11.95
CA LYS A 486 28.20 -4.77 -11.30
C LYS A 486 28.07 -4.21 -9.89
N GLY A 487 26.87 -4.20 -9.30
CA GLY A 487 26.60 -3.64 -7.98
C GLY A 487 26.68 -2.11 -7.92
N GLN A 488 26.60 -1.43 -9.07
CA GLN A 488 26.56 0.03 -9.11
C GLN A 488 25.13 0.51 -8.95
N LEU A 489 24.90 1.34 -7.93
CA LEU A 489 23.59 1.91 -7.62
C LEU A 489 23.67 3.44 -7.68
N PRO A 490 22.67 4.11 -8.26
CA PRO A 490 22.61 5.56 -8.24
C PRO A 490 22.28 6.06 -6.83
N GLU A 491 22.95 7.12 -6.38
CA GLU A 491 22.67 7.72 -5.07
C GLU A 491 21.42 8.62 -5.13
N ASP A 492 21.27 9.39 -6.20
CA ASP A 492 20.20 10.38 -6.42
C ASP A 492 19.47 10.11 -7.76
N PRO A 493 18.67 9.02 -7.84
CA PRO A 493 17.89 8.69 -9.03
C PRO A 493 16.49 9.33 -9.02
N GLU A 494 15.95 9.55 -10.20
CA GLU A 494 14.51 9.66 -10.38
C GLU A 494 13.85 8.30 -10.28
N LEU A 495 12.65 8.27 -9.70
CA LEU A 495 11.81 7.07 -9.63
C LEU A 495 10.63 7.18 -10.59
N VAL A 496 10.42 6.11 -11.35
CA VAL A 496 9.42 6.02 -12.41
C VAL A 496 8.58 4.77 -12.25
N HIS A 497 7.27 4.88 -12.46
CA HIS A 497 6.33 3.78 -12.35
C HIS A 497 5.67 3.47 -13.69
N GLU A 498 5.54 2.18 -13.99
CA GLU A 498 4.88 1.70 -15.19
C GLU A 498 3.94 0.52 -14.83
N PRO A 499 2.61 0.74 -14.80
CA PRO A 499 1.67 -0.36 -14.65
C PRO A 499 1.71 -1.29 -15.88
N MET A 500 2.08 -2.55 -15.64
CA MET A 500 2.22 -3.58 -16.66
C MET A 500 1.20 -4.71 -16.45
N MET A 501 0.28 -4.84 -17.40
CA MET A 501 -0.68 -5.95 -17.50
C MET A 501 -0.65 -6.60 -18.89
N CYS A 502 -1.52 -7.60 -19.11
CA CYS A 502 -1.81 -8.09 -20.46
C CYS A 502 -2.17 -6.93 -21.39
N GLN A 503 -1.40 -6.79 -22.47
CA GLN A 503 -1.59 -5.70 -23.43
C GLN A 503 -2.70 -5.97 -24.45
N HIS A 504 -3.31 -7.17 -24.39
CA HIS A 504 -4.32 -7.66 -25.34
C HIS A 504 -3.89 -7.40 -26.80
N CYS A 505 -2.66 -7.81 -27.12
CA CYS A 505 -2.04 -7.70 -28.43
C CYS A 505 -2.92 -8.29 -29.52
N GLU A 506 -3.24 -7.56 -30.58
CA GLU A 506 -3.98 -8.11 -31.73
C GLU A 506 -3.13 -9.17 -32.45
N ASN A 507 -1.85 -8.89 -32.66
CA ASN A 507 -0.89 -9.86 -33.14
C ASN A 507 -0.29 -10.60 -31.93
N ALA A 508 -1.10 -11.39 -31.21
CA ALA A 508 -0.67 -12.02 -29.96
C ALA A 508 0.30 -13.21 -30.18
N PRO A 509 1.60 -13.07 -29.83
CA PRO A 509 2.54 -14.20 -29.94
C PRO A 509 2.22 -15.32 -28.95
N CYS A 510 1.52 -15.00 -27.87
CA CYS A 510 1.14 -15.97 -26.85
C CYS A 510 0.01 -16.92 -27.27
N GLU A 511 -0.73 -16.62 -28.35
CA GLU A 511 -1.80 -17.48 -28.86
C GLU A 511 -1.30 -18.59 -29.75
N THR A 512 -0.50 -18.25 -30.75
CA THR A 512 0.00 -19.18 -31.78
C THR A 512 0.84 -20.32 -31.22
N VAL A 513 1.38 -20.15 -30.01
CA VAL A 513 2.19 -21.17 -29.32
C VAL A 513 1.39 -22.08 -28.38
N CYS A 514 0.08 -21.88 -28.25
CA CYS A 514 -0.76 -22.72 -27.41
C CYS A 514 -1.21 -23.99 -28.17
N PRO A 515 -0.72 -25.19 -27.82
CA PRO A 515 -1.01 -26.41 -28.61
C PRO A 515 -2.46 -26.89 -28.49
N VAL A 516 -3.25 -26.32 -27.57
CA VAL A 516 -4.62 -26.76 -27.25
C VAL A 516 -5.65 -25.65 -27.44
N ASN A 517 -5.25 -24.50 -28.02
CA ASN A 517 -6.08 -23.32 -28.21
C ASN A 517 -6.78 -22.83 -26.94
N ALA A 518 -6.07 -22.86 -25.80
CA ALA A 518 -6.59 -22.31 -24.54
C ALA A 518 -6.57 -20.78 -24.51
N THR A 519 -5.91 -20.13 -25.46
CA THR A 519 -5.91 -18.68 -25.62
C THR A 519 -6.21 -18.32 -27.07
N ILE A 520 -7.18 -17.44 -27.25
CA ILE A 520 -7.74 -17.06 -28.56
C ILE A 520 -8.20 -15.60 -28.51
N HIS A 521 -8.33 -14.97 -29.68
CA HIS A 521 -9.00 -13.68 -29.79
C HIS A 521 -10.52 -13.81 -29.88
N SER A 522 -11.22 -12.89 -29.22
CA SER A 522 -12.63 -12.61 -29.45
C SER A 522 -12.82 -11.50 -30.50
N GLU A 523 -14.03 -11.38 -31.04
CA GLU A 523 -14.36 -10.41 -32.10
C GLU A 523 -14.32 -8.94 -31.64
N ASP A 524 -14.43 -8.68 -30.35
CA ASP A 524 -14.29 -7.36 -29.70
C ASP A 524 -12.83 -7.01 -29.35
N GLY A 525 -11.89 -7.86 -29.77
CA GLY A 525 -10.45 -7.62 -29.67
C GLY A 525 -9.83 -7.98 -28.32
N LEU A 526 -10.48 -8.82 -27.52
CA LEU A 526 -9.87 -9.36 -26.30
C LEU A 526 -9.06 -10.60 -26.64
N ASN A 527 -7.83 -10.65 -26.14
CA ASN A 527 -7.17 -11.92 -25.90
C ASN A 527 -7.89 -12.65 -24.75
N VAL A 528 -8.58 -13.76 -25.02
CA VAL A 528 -9.34 -14.55 -24.05
C VAL A 528 -8.50 -15.73 -23.57
N MET A 529 -8.54 -16.02 -22.27
CA MET A 529 -7.86 -17.19 -21.67
C MET A 529 -8.91 -18.16 -21.13
N ALA A 530 -9.10 -19.29 -21.81
CA ALA A 530 -9.95 -20.37 -21.36
C ALA A 530 -9.20 -21.26 -20.35
N TYR A 531 -9.40 -21.00 -19.05
CA TYR A 531 -8.68 -21.67 -17.97
C TYR A 531 -8.81 -23.20 -17.99
N ASN A 532 -10.01 -23.71 -18.29
CA ASN A 532 -10.33 -25.13 -18.35
C ASN A 532 -9.65 -25.89 -19.50
N ARG A 533 -9.21 -25.20 -20.56
CA ARG A 533 -8.53 -25.80 -21.70
C ARG A 533 -7.02 -25.84 -21.54
N CYS A 534 -6.47 -25.07 -20.61
CA CYS A 534 -5.03 -24.98 -20.41
C CYS A 534 -4.46 -26.28 -19.83
N VAL A 535 -3.49 -26.88 -20.54
CA VAL A 535 -2.78 -28.09 -20.10
C VAL A 535 -1.41 -27.80 -19.45
N GLY A 536 -1.08 -26.53 -19.22
CA GLY A 536 0.07 -26.13 -18.41
C GLY A 536 1.46 -26.21 -19.05
N THR A 537 1.54 -26.19 -20.39
CA THR A 537 2.83 -26.19 -21.13
C THR A 537 3.68 -24.94 -20.90
N ARG A 538 3.09 -23.83 -20.43
CA ARG A 538 3.74 -22.55 -20.11
C ARG A 538 4.41 -21.81 -21.28
N TYR A 539 4.37 -22.35 -22.50
CA TYR A 539 5.01 -21.70 -23.66
C TYR A 539 4.44 -20.30 -23.96
N CYS A 540 3.14 -20.08 -23.70
CA CYS A 540 2.52 -18.77 -23.85
C CYS A 540 3.10 -17.68 -22.92
N ALA A 541 3.73 -18.04 -21.78
CA ALA A 541 4.50 -17.09 -20.97
C ALA A 541 5.81 -16.71 -21.65
N ASN A 542 6.55 -17.70 -22.16
CA ASN A 542 7.85 -17.46 -22.79
C ASN A 542 7.71 -16.54 -24.00
N ASN A 543 6.71 -16.80 -24.86
CA ASN A 543 6.49 -16.02 -26.07
C ASN A 543 5.81 -14.66 -25.83
N CYS A 544 5.27 -14.42 -24.63
CA CYS A 544 4.74 -13.11 -24.27
C CYS A 544 5.91 -12.14 -23.99
N PRO A 545 6.09 -11.05 -24.76
CA PRO A 545 7.23 -10.16 -24.56
C PRO A 545 7.16 -9.42 -23.23
N PHE A 546 5.95 -9.16 -22.72
CA PHE A 546 5.72 -8.45 -21.45
C PHE A 546 5.81 -9.34 -20.20
N LYS A 547 5.88 -10.67 -20.36
CA LYS A 547 5.90 -11.65 -19.26
C LYS A 547 4.78 -11.42 -18.23
N VAL A 548 3.56 -11.18 -18.71
CA VAL A 548 2.35 -10.87 -17.91
C VAL A 548 1.38 -12.05 -17.80
N ARG A 549 1.76 -13.22 -18.31
CA ARG A 549 1.05 -14.48 -18.06
C ARG A 549 1.60 -15.10 -16.78
N ARG A 550 0.72 -15.46 -15.84
CA ARG A 550 1.07 -16.03 -14.53
C ARG A 550 0.65 -17.49 -14.47
N PHE A 551 1.46 -18.35 -13.87
CA PHE A 551 1.21 -19.79 -13.85
C PHE A 551 0.89 -20.26 -12.44
N ASN A 552 -0.20 -21.01 -12.28
CA ASN A 552 -0.48 -21.70 -11.02
C ASN A 552 0.45 -22.91 -10.86
N PHE A 553 1.63 -22.71 -10.27
CA PHE A 553 2.55 -23.81 -9.96
C PHE A 553 1.94 -24.81 -8.97
N PHE A 554 1.22 -24.29 -7.98
CA PHE A 554 0.51 -25.08 -6.98
C PHE A 554 -0.98 -24.75 -6.99
N ASP A 555 -1.74 -25.52 -6.21
CA ASP A 555 -3.17 -25.32 -6.05
C ASP A 555 -3.44 -24.26 -4.97
N TYR A 556 -3.02 -23.02 -5.23
CA TYR A 556 -3.02 -21.94 -4.24
C TYR A 556 -4.43 -21.59 -3.71
N ASN A 557 -5.50 -21.90 -4.47
CA ASN A 557 -6.87 -21.69 -4.02
C ASN A 557 -7.38 -22.80 -3.08
N GLN A 558 -6.99 -24.06 -3.31
CA GLN A 558 -7.37 -25.16 -2.42
C GLN A 558 -6.41 -25.34 -1.25
N ARG A 559 -5.25 -24.69 -1.32
CA ARG A 559 -4.24 -24.67 -0.27
C ARG A 559 -3.85 -23.21 -0.09
N PRO A 560 -4.65 -22.37 0.61
CA PRO A 560 -4.39 -20.95 0.83
C PRO A 560 -3.39 -20.71 1.97
N VAL A 561 -2.85 -19.48 2.08
CA VAL A 561 -1.83 -19.14 3.08
C VAL A 561 -2.39 -19.33 4.49
N GLY A 562 -1.71 -20.11 5.34
CA GLY A 562 -2.15 -20.30 6.74
C GLY A 562 -1.60 -21.50 7.51
N LYS A 563 -1.23 -22.62 6.85
CA LYS A 563 -0.58 -23.77 7.52
C LYS A 563 0.92 -23.80 7.22
N LYS A 564 1.76 -23.58 8.24
CA LYS A 564 3.24 -23.59 8.14
C LYS A 564 3.80 -24.98 8.41
N LYS A 565 4.85 -25.39 7.68
CA LYS A 565 5.65 -26.58 8.02
C LYS A 565 7.13 -26.18 8.03
N ILE A 566 7.86 -26.60 9.05
CA ILE A 566 9.32 -26.37 9.13
C ILE A 566 10.00 -27.13 7.98
N ALA A 567 10.86 -26.46 7.22
CA ALA A 567 11.66 -27.09 6.16
C ALA A 567 13.05 -26.43 6.04
N GLY A 568 14.07 -27.22 5.66
CA GLY A 568 15.46 -26.79 5.45
C GLY A 568 16.45 -27.46 6.42
N ALA A 569 17.69 -27.71 5.95
CA ALA A 569 18.73 -28.50 6.65
C ALA A 569 19.20 -27.93 8.01
N LEU A 570 18.66 -26.79 8.45
CA LEU A 570 19.06 -26.07 9.66
C LEU A 570 17.86 -25.58 10.51
N ASN A 571 16.61 -26.02 10.23
CA ASN A 571 15.41 -25.60 10.96
C ASN A 571 15.18 -24.06 11.05
N ILE A 572 15.83 -23.28 10.17
CA ILE A 572 15.79 -21.81 10.20
C ILE A 572 14.51 -21.22 9.58
N TYR A 573 13.67 -22.03 8.92
CA TYR A 573 12.47 -21.58 8.21
C TYR A 573 11.22 -22.32 8.72
N LYS A 574 10.28 -21.57 9.30
CA LYS A 574 8.87 -21.98 9.50
C LYS A 574 8.04 -21.34 8.39
N GLU A 575 8.01 -21.95 7.22
CA GLU A 575 7.37 -21.33 6.05
C GLU A 575 6.26 -22.16 5.41
N TYR A 576 5.50 -21.45 4.59
CA TYR A 576 4.28 -21.88 3.94
C TYR A 576 4.58 -22.85 2.79
N PHE A 577 4.65 -24.14 3.12
CA PHE A 577 4.88 -25.18 2.11
C PHE A 577 3.56 -25.64 1.48
N ALA A 578 3.03 -24.81 0.58
CA ALA A 578 1.76 -25.04 -0.14
C ALA A 578 1.61 -26.39 -0.86
N PRO A 579 2.64 -27.15 -1.31
CA PRO A 579 2.36 -28.44 -1.92
C PRO A 579 2.02 -29.56 -0.91
N PHE A 580 2.28 -29.39 0.39
CA PHE A 580 2.13 -30.46 1.39
C PHE A 580 1.07 -30.20 2.47
N THR A 581 0.26 -29.15 2.34
CA THR A 581 -0.88 -28.91 3.24
C THR A 581 -2.11 -29.71 2.79
N GLU A 582 -3.00 -29.99 3.74
CA GLU A 582 -4.29 -30.61 3.46
C GLU A 582 -5.07 -29.78 2.43
N LYS A 583 -5.69 -30.45 1.47
CA LYS A 583 -6.53 -29.81 0.47
C LYS A 583 -7.83 -29.34 1.14
N GLY A 584 -8.16 -28.08 0.98
CA GLY A 584 -9.41 -27.47 1.46
C GLY A 584 -9.18 -26.03 1.89
N ALA A 585 -9.87 -25.09 1.25
CA ALA A 585 -9.95 -23.72 1.74
C ALA A 585 -11.04 -23.61 2.82
N PRO A 586 -10.81 -22.83 3.89
CA PRO A 586 -11.87 -22.42 4.82
C PRO A 586 -13.06 -21.83 4.07
N ASP A 587 -14.28 -22.12 4.54
CA ASP A 587 -15.50 -21.62 3.90
C ASP A 587 -15.56 -20.09 3.89
N THR A 588 -15.00 -19.44 4.92
CA THR A 588 -14.85 -17.98 4.98
C THR A 588 -14.07 -17.39 3.80
N ILE A 589 -13.03 -18.08 3.32
CA ILE A 589 -12.25 -17.64 2.15
C ILE A 589 -13.02 -17.88 0.85
N LYS A 590 -13.94 -18.85 0.81
CA LYS A 590 -14.77 -19.08 -0.38
C LYS A 590 -15.78 -17.95 -0.58
N LEU A 591 -16.31 -17.38 0.51
CA LEU A 591 -17.25 -16.26 0.47
C LEU A 591 -16.65 -14.98 -0.13
N SER A 592 -15.33 -14.79 -0.06
CA SER A 592 -14.67 -13.62 -0.65
C SER A 592 -14.45 -13.72 -2.15
N LYS A 593 -14.70 -14.89 -2.75
CA LYS A 593 -14.49 -15.10 -4.19
C LYS A 593 -15.63 -14.52 -4.99
N ASN A 594 -15.31 -13.78 -6.05
CA ASN A 594 -16.25 -13.32 -7.05
C ASN A 594 -16.91 -14.54 -7.73
N PRO A 595 -18.25 -14.71 -7.64
CA PRO A 595 -18.93 -15.87 -8.22
C PRO A 595 -18.89 -15.88 -9.75
N ASN A 596 -18.68 -14.72 -10.39
CA ASN A 596 -18.66 -14.56 -11.85
C ASN A 596 -17.29 -14.83 -12.48
N VAL A 597 -16.27 -15.16 -11.66
CA VAL A 597 -14.92 -15.45 -12.14
C VAL A 597 -14.49 -16.85 -11.70
N THR A 598 -14.05 -17.67 -12.66
CA THR A 598 -13.53 -19.02 -12.38
C THR A 598 -12.43 -18.97 -11.30
N VAL A 599 -12.50 -19.81 -10.28
CA VAL A 599 -11.39 -20.06 -9.35
C VAL A 599 -10.48 -21.11 -9.97
N ARG A 600 -9.22 -20.76 -10.25
CA ARG A 600 -8.31 -21.63 -11.01
C ARG A 600 -7.67 -22.69 -10.13
N MET A 601 -7.43 -23.85 -10.74
CA MET A 601 -6.65 -24.96 -10.17
C MET A 601 -5.16 -24.85 -10.53
N ARG A 602 -4.35 -25.74 -9.95
CA ARG A 602 -2.94 -25.92 -10.35
C ARG A 602 -2.80 -26.21 -11.85
N GLY A 603 -1.65 -25.84 -12.42
CA GLY A 603 -1.28 -26.19 -13.79
C GLY A 603 -1.91 -25.31 -14.86
N VAL A 604 -2.57 -24.22 -14.48
CA VAL A 604 -3.29 -23.32 -15.40
C VAL A 604 -2.62 -21.95 -15.48
N MET A 605 -2.52 -21.43 -16.70
CA MET A 605 -2.07 -20.06 -16.96
C MET A 605 -3.20 -19.06 -16.74
N GLU A 606 -2.83 -17.90 -16.22
CA GLU A 606 -3.69 -16.76 -15.98
C GLU A 606 -3.09 -15.49 -16.58
N LYS A 607 -3.92 -14.48 -16.76
CA LYS A 607 -3.52 -13.13 -17.19
C LYS A 607 -4.67 -12.16 -16.94
N CYS A 608 -4.36 -10.87 -16.99
CA CYS A 608 -5.40 -9.84 -17.11
C CYS A 608 -6.32 -10.15 -18.31
N THR A 609 -7.63 -10.09 -18.07
CA THR A 609 -8.69 -10.36 -19.04
C THR A 609 -9.48 -9.10 -19.41
N PHE A 610 -9.00 -7.91 -19.03
CA PHE A 610 -9.80 -6.67 -18.99
C PHE A 610 -11.11 -6.83 -18.21
N CYS A 611 -11.07 -7.61 -17.12
CA CYS A 611 -12.25 -7.91 -16.29
C CYS A 611 -13.43 -8.39 -17.14
N VAL A 612 -13.20 -9.43 -17.95
CA VAL A 612 -14.17 -9.97 -18.91
C VAL A 612 -15.55 -10.21 -18.30
N GLN A 613 -15.64 -10.60 -17.04
CA GLN A 613 -16.90 -10.75 -16.31
C GLN A 613 -17.74 -9.47 -16.30
N ARG A 614 -17.13 -8.29 -16.14
CA ARG A 614 -17.81 -6.99 -16.19
C ARG A 614 -18.20 -6.61 -17.61
N ILE A 615 -17.36 -6.97 -18.59
CA ILE A 615 -17.66 -6.78 -20.02
C ILE A 615 -18.87 -7.62 -20.40
N GLU A 616 -18.90 -8.89 -20.02
CA GLU A 616 -20.01 -9.80 -20.31
C GLU A 616 -21.28 -9.38 -19.57
N GLU A 617 -21.22 -8.94 -18.31
CA GLU A 617 -22.36 -8.35 -17.61
C GLU A 617 -22.95 -7.15 -18.38
N ALA A 618 -22.09 -6.24 -18.86
CA ALA A 618 -22.52 -5.09 -19.65
C ALA A 618 -23.13 -5.48 -21.01
N LYS A 619 -22.54 -6.47 -21.69
CA LYS A 619 -23.09 -7.05 -22.93
C LYS A 619 -24.45 -7.69 -22.69
N ILE A 620 -24.58 -8.52 -21.66
CA ILE A 620 -25.84 -9.17 -21.28
C ILE A 620 -26.90 -8.11 -20.97
N ALA A 621 -26.55 -7.06 -20.21
CA ALA A 621 -27.47 -5.97 -19.94
C ALA A 621 -27.90 -5.24 -21.23
N ALA A 622 -27.01 -5.08 -22.22
CA ALA A 622 -27.37 -4.54 -23.53
C ALA A 622 -28.34 -5.44 -24.30
N HIS A 623 -28.08 -6.75 -24.33
CA HIS A 623 -29.00 -7.72 -24.93
C HIS A 623 -30.38 -7.71 -24.25
N VAL A 624 -30.42 -7.65 -22.92
CA VAL A 624 -31.67 -7.57 -22.15
C VAL A 624 -32.46 -6.30 -22.49
N ARG A 625 -31.78 -5.15 -22.59
CA ARG A 625 -32.42 -3.88 -22.99
C ARG A 625 -32.96 -3.92 -24.43
N ALA A 626 -32.20 -4.51 -25.35
CA ALA A 626 -32.62 -4.65 -26.75
C ALA A 626 -33.80 -5.64 -26.92
N GLY A 627 -34.00 -6.55 -25.96
CA GLY A 627 -35.10 -7.51 -26.02
C GLY A 627 -35.07 -8.38 -27.28
N ALA A 628 -36.25 -8.74 -27.79
CA ALA A 628 -36.37 -9.61 -28.96
C ALA A 628 -36.11 -8.92 -30.31
N SER A 629 -36.14 -7.58 -30.37
CA SER A 629 -35.91 -6.86 -31.63
C SER A 629 -34.43 -6.88 -32.04
N GLY A 630 -33.52 -6.98 -31.06
CA GLY A 630 -32.08 -6.86 -31.30
C GLY A 630 -31.65 -5.44 -31.69
N ASP A 631 -32.57 -4.48 -31.63
CA ASP A 631 -32.33 -3.10 -31.99
C ASP A 631 -31.53 -2.42 -30.87
N ASP A 632 -30.25 -2.17 -31.14
CA ASP A 632 -29.26 -1.52 -30.26
C ASP A 632 -28.58 -2.40 -29.19
N LEU A 633 -27.67 -3.27 -29.65
CA LEU A 633 -26.71 -4.01 -28.80
C LEU A 633 -25.54 -3.15 -28.29
N ARG A 634 -25.65 -1.82 -28.36
CA ARG A 634 -24.58 -0.93 -27.90
C ARG A 634 -24.58 -0.88 -26.38
N ILE A 635 -23.37 -0.98 -25.82
CA ILE A 635 -23.14 -0.68 -24.42
C ILE A 635 -23.01 0.85 -24.31
N PRO A 636 -23.72 1.50 -23.38
CA PRO A 636 -23.64 2.94 -23.22
C PRO A 636 -22.21 3.36 -22.92
N ARG A 637 -21.81 4.50 -23.49
CA ARG A 637 -20.46 5.04 -23.35
C ARG A 637 -20.08 5.16 -21.88
N ASP A 638 -18.89 4.64 -21.55
CA ASP A 638 -18.27 4.74 -20.23
C ASP A 638 -19.19 4.31 -19.07
N SER A 639 -20.17 3.42 -19.33
CA SER A 639 -21.17 3.00 -18.34
C SER A 639 -20.65 2.02 -17.30
N PHE A 640 -19.47 1.43 -17.55
CA PHE A 640 -18.78 0.55 -16.62
C PHE A 640 -17.26 0.66 -16.88
N THR A 641 -16.47 0.15 -15.95
CA THR A 641 -15.01 0.09 -16.11
C THR A 641 -14.42 -1.14 -15.40
N THR A 642 -13.14 -1.40 -15.67
CA THR A 642 -12.39 -2.51 -15.05
C THR A 642 -12.08 -2.20 -13.58
N ALA A 643 -11.85 -3.25 -12.78
CA ALA A 643 -11.52 -3.07 -11.35
C ALA A 643 -10.26 -2.22 -11.13
N CYS A 644 -9.23 -2.38 -11.96
CA CYS A 644 -8.00 -1.60 -11.86
C CYS A 644 -8.21 -0.11 -12.19
N ALA A 645 -9.10 0.22 -13.13
CA ALA A 645 -9.46 1.60 -13.46
C ALA A 645 -10.33 2.23 -12.37
N GLN A 646 -11.35 1.51 -11.89
CA GLN A 646 -12.25 1.99 -10.84
C GLN A 646 -11.52 2.28 -9.52
N ALA A 647 -10.53 1.45 -9.16
CA ALA A 647 -9.78 1.58 -7.92
C ALA A 647 -8.62 2.59 -8.01
N CYS A 648 -8.32 3.14 -9.18
CA CYS A 648 -7.22 4.08 -9.34
C CYS A 648 -7.62 5.48 -8.83
N PRO A 649 -7.06 5.98 -7.71
CA PRO A 649 -7.50 7.25 -7.13
C PRO A 649 -7.20 8.46 -8.03
N ASN A 650 -6.18 8.34 -8.90
CA ASN A 650 -5.75 9.40 -9.80
C ASN A 650 -6.30 9.25 -11.22
N GLU A 651 -7.22 8.30 -11.44
CA GLU A 651 -7.81 7.96 -12.74
C GLU A 651 -6.76 7.71 -13.85
N ALA A 652 -5.58 7.22 -13.47
CA ALA A 652 -4.47 6.98 -14.40
C ALA A 652 -4.81 5.90 -15.44
N ILE A 653 -5.60 4.90 -15.08
CA ILE A 653 -6.02 3.82 -15.98
C ILE A 653 -7.42 4.11 -16.50
N VAL A 654 -7.56 4.27 -17.82
CA VAL A 654 -8.84 4.49 -18.48
C VAL A 654 -9.11 3.36 -19.46
N PHE A 655 -10.26 2.71 -19.29
CA PHE A 655 -10.73 1.60 -20.11
C PHE A 655 -12.03 1.97 -20.81
N GLY A 656 -12.23 1.47 -22.04
CA GLY A 656 -13.49 1.66 -22.74
C GLY A 656 -13.49 1.15 -24.19
N ASN A 657 -14.51 1.56 -24.93
CA ASN A 657 -14.67 1.22 -26.34
C ASN A 657 -13.81 2.16 -27.22
N ILE A 658 -12.74 1.62 -27.83
CA ILE A 658 -11.84 2.36 -28.72
C ILE A 658 -12.41 2.59 -30.12
N ARG A 659 -13.55 1.97 -30.45
CA ARG A 659 -14.28 2.22 -31.71
C ARG A 659 -15.22 3.43 -31.59
N ASP A 660 -15.61 3.81 -30.37
CA ASP A 660 -16.38 5.03 -30.11
C ASP A 660 -15.41 6.22 -30.01
N PRO A 661 -15.37 7.15 -30.98
CA PRO A 661 -14.42 8.27 -30.99
C PRO A 661 -14.60 9.21 -29.80
N GLU A 662 -15.78 9.22 -29.19
CA GLU A 662 -16.13 10.11 -28.10
C GLU A 662 -15.89 9.49 -26.71
N SER A 663 -15.50 8.22 -26.64
CA SER A 663 -15.15 7.57 -25.36
C SER A 663 -13.90 8.21 -24.75
N LYS A 664 -13.80 8.19 -23.41
CA LYS A 664 -12.62 8.73 -22.71
C LYS A 664 -11.32 8.09 -23.21
N VAL A 665 -11.32 6.77 -23.41
CA VAL A 665 -10.12 6.04 -23.86
C VAL A 665 -9.70 6.43 -25.28
N SER A 666 -10.65 6.63 -26.21
CA SER A 666 -10.35 7.06 -27.58
C SER A 666 -9.73 8.46 -27.59
N LYS A 667 -10.30 9.40 -26.82
CA LYS A 667 -9.75 10.75 -26.67
C LYS A 667 -8.35 10.75 -26.09
N MET A 668 -8.07 9.89 -25.11
CA MET A 668 -6.72 9.74 -24.57
C MET A 668 -5.74 9.13 -25.59
N LYS A 669 -6.16 8.15 -26.39
CA LYS A 669 -5.30 7.56 -27.43
C LYS A 669 -4.91 8.53 -28.55
N LEU A 670 -5.69 9.58 -28.75
CA LEU A 670 -5.44 10.64 -29.73
C LEU A 670 -4.49 11.74 -29.21
N GLN A 671 -4.13 11.73 -27.93
CA GLN A 671 -3.15 12.69 -27.41
C GLN A 671 -1.78 12.47 -28.06
N ASP A 672 -1.06 13.56 -28.33
CA ASP A 672 0.27 13.54 -28.95
C ASP A 672 1.29 12.71 -28.16
N ARG A 673 1.21 12.75 -26.83
CA ARG A 673 2.04 11.97 -25.90
C ARG A 673 1.69 10.47 -25.79
N ASN A 674 0.75 9.96 -26.58
CA ASN A 674 0.35 8.55 -26.53
C ASN A 674 1.33 7.65 -27.31
N TYR A 675 1.77 6.56 -26.69
CA TYR A 675 2.61 5.56 -27.34
C TYR A 675 2.24 4.11 -26.97
N ARG A 676 2.72 3.16 -27.78
CA ARG A 676 2.57 1.72 -27.55
C ARG A 676 3.93 1.10 -27.27
N LEU A 677 3.95 0.15 -26.34
CA LEU A 677 5.18 -0.56 -25.99
C LEU A 677 5.54 -1.60 -27.06
N LEU A 678 6.85 -1.72 -27.31
CA LEU A 678 7.45 -2.74 -28.17
C LEU A 678 6.80 -2.83 -29.57
N GLN A 679 6.45 -1.67 -30.13
CA GLN A 679 5.73 -1.60 -31.42
C GLN A 679 6.54 -2.21 -32.57
N TYR A 680 7.88 -2.16 -32.48
CA TYR A 680 8.80 -2.81 -33.42
C TYR A 680 8.62 -4.34 -33.53
N LEU A 681 8.04 -5.00 -32.51
CA LEU A 681 7.67 -6.42 -32.58
C LEU A 681 6.39 -6.68 -33.38
N ASN A 682 5.73 -5.62 -33.86
CA ASN A 682 4.44 -5.68 -34.55
C ASN A 682 3.39 -6.50 -33.76
N VAL A 683 3.34 -6.32 -32.44
CA VAL A 683 2.36 -7.03 -31.58
C VAL A 683 0.99 -6.34 -31.53
N ASN A 684 0.91 -5.07 -31.95
CA ASN A 684 -0.32 -4.25 -31.96
C ASN A 684 -1.11 -4.29 -30.64
N THR A 685 -0.63 -3.57 -29.63
CA THR A 685 -1.25 -3.56 -28.30
C THR A 685 -2.55 -2.77 -28.24
N ARG A 686 -3.53 -3.28 -27.49
CA ARG A 686 -4.78 -2.56 -27.15
C ARG A 686 -4.61 -1.64 -25.95
N VAL A 687 -3.62 -1.91 -25.11
CA VAL A 687 -3.14 -0.97 -24.10
C VAL A 687 -2.16 0.02 -24.75
N SER A 688 -2.27 1.30 -24.40
CA SER A 688 -1.26 2.33 -24.71
C SER A 688 -0.99 3.17 -23.47
N TYR A 689 0.08 3.96 -23.52
CA TYR A 689 0.57 4.75 -22.41
C TYR A 689 0.67 6.21 -22.83
N LEU A 690 0.38 7.13 -21.92
CA LEU A 690 0.72 8.54 -22.08
C LEU A 690 2.05 8.80 -21.38
N ALA A 691 2.99 9.40 -22.11
CA ALA A 691 4.30 9.73 -21.57
C ALA A 691 4.22 10.74 -20.44
N ARG A 692 5.20 10.69 -19.53
CA ARG A 692 5.27 11.57 -18.38
C ARG A 692 5.92 12.91 -18.76
N ILE A 693 5.31 14.01 -18.33
CA ILE A 693 5.81 15.37 -18.45
C ILE A 693 6.17 15.87 -17.05
N ARG A 694 7.45 16.10 -16.82
CA ARG A 694 7.96 16.68 -15.58
C ARG A 694 8.04 18.20 -15.69
N ASN A 695 7.83 18.91 -14.60
CA ASN A 695 7.91 20.37 -14.58
C ASN A 695 8.99 20.83 -13.58
N PRO A 696 10.29 20.57 -13.85
CA PRO A 696 11.36 21.03 -12.98
C PRO A 696 11.43 22.55 -12.95
N ASN A 697 11.78 23.13 -11.81
CA ASN A 697 12.05 24.56 -11.71
C ASN A 697 13.49 24.83 -12.17
N PRO A 698 13.72 25.60 -13.25
CA PRO A 698 15.07 25.83 -13.80
C PRO A 698 16.04 26.48 -12.80
N LYS A 699 15.53 27.10 -11.73
CA LYS A 699 16.36 27.73 -10.68
C LYS A 699 16.91 26.74 -9.66
N MET A 700 16.43 25.50 -9.66
CA MET A 700 16.89 24.46 -8.75
C MET A 700 18.19 23.83 -9.28
N PRO A 701 19.21 23.60 -8.43
CA PRO A 701 20.52 23.12 -8.88
C PRO A 701 20.48 21.71 -9.51
N ASP A 702 19.45 20.93 -9.20
CA ASP A 702 19.18 19.58 -9.65
C ASP A 702 18.14 19.51 -10.79
N ALA A 703 17.65 20.65 -11.31
CA ALA A 703 16.64 20.70 -12.36
C ALA A 703 17.00 19.87 -13.61
N ARG A 704 18.28 19.88 -13.99
CA ARG A 704 18.82 19.12 -15.13
C ARG A 704 18.78 17.59 -14.96
N LYS A 705 18.55 17.10 -13.74
CA LYS A 705 18.47 15.67 -13.43
C LYS A 705 17.03 15.12 -13.54
N ILE A 706 16.08 15.93 -13.98
CA ILE A 706 14.66 15.60 -13.98
C ILE A 706 14.15 15.36 -15.42
N GLY A 707 13.37 14.30 -15.64
CA GLY A 707 12.84 13.92 -16.96
C GLY A 707 13.71 12.92 -17.73
N ILE A 708 14.79 12.44 -17.11
CA ILE A 708 15.92 11.75 -17.76
C ILE A 708 15.71 10.26 -17.99
N ALA A 709 14.51 9.74 -17.72
CA ALA A 709 14.17 8.35 -18.00
C ALA A 709 14.06 8.06 -19.51
N SER A 710 13.91 9.11 -20.33
CA SER A 710 13.91 8.99 -21.79
C SER A 710 15.31 8.78 -22.36
N PRO A 711 15.50 7.82 -23.29
CA PRO A 711 16.81 7.50 -23.85
C PRO A 711 17.50 8.66 -24.60
N ASN A 712 16.74 9.57 -25.22
CA ASN A 712 17.27 10.63 -26.08
C ASN A 712 17.95 11.77 -25.30
N GLU A 713 17.71 11.89 -23.98
CA GLU A 713 18.26 13.00 -23.18
C GLU A 713 19.71 12.73 -22.70
N LYS A 714 20.29 11.55 -22.99
CA LYS A 714 21.67 11.22 -22.61
C LYS A 714 22.77 11.70 -23.55
N GLU A 715 22.45 12.18 -24.75
CA GLU A 715 23.49 12.61 -25.71
C GLU A 715 24.05 14.01 -25.42
N GLU A 716 23.33 14.89 -24.74
CA GLU A 716 23.82 16.25 -24.43
C GLU A 716 24.67 16.36 -23.16
N ALA A 717 24.85 15.27 -22.40
CA ALA A 717 25.72 15.22 -21.23
C ALA A 717 27.17 14.76 -21.54
N LYS A 718 27.61 14.91 -22.80
CA LYS A 718 29.02 14.78 -23.20
C LYS A 718 29.62 16.17 -23.44
N GLU A 719 30.03 16.82 -22.35
CA GLU A 719 31.18 17.74 -22.32
C GLU A 719 31.83 17.74 -20.93
#